data_AF-A0A6P0Y7K2-F1
#
_entry.id   AF-A0A6P0Y7K2-F1
#
_cell.length_a   1.000
_cell.length_b   1.000
_cell.length_c   1.000
_cell.angle_alpha   90.00
_cell.angle_beta   90.00
_cell.angle_gamma   90.00
#
_symmetry.space_group_name_H-M   'P 1'
#
loop_
_entity.id
_entity.type
_entity.pdbx_description
1 polymer ?
#
loop_
_entity_poly.entity_id
_entity_poly.type
_entity_poly.pdbx_seq_one_letter_code
_entity_poly.pdbx_strand_id
1 'polypeptide(L)'
;MKNSALKLINSIDNNLPPVYADENRLQQILFNLIGNAIKFTERGKIEVSAKLLSEKSQRQLEITISDTGIGISEDKLDSIFESFEQADGTISREYRGTGLGLAITKQLVELHGGKIGVKSVLGKGSRFTFTLPVSEKPAEKIETSPILSPVVQTIDVNPEVDAGDRDVTLAKKHGESRENNSAKVLIVDDDLVNLEVLGNHLSNNNYSVNRADNGREALQILEKGFQPDLILLDIMMPGMTGFEVCQKIREKLSPNELPIIFLTAKNQISDLVRGYNVGANDFITKPFSKGELLARIKTHISLKKKNQEVQEQRLRAEIAEIETLISLSQARLLSDDWLGSLDAVFQAGKKLQNVQVPPDMKMKVTCQLRQVVNNISEKNSFQFHTAKVNKIIFSPDGKTLAYASNDGTVKICRLDDSSIVTLEGHNNPVTSVSFSFDSQILASASQDNTVKLWELDGTEIGTFENKGNKVIFSPNEQILASTREGTIKFWQIDGTELQITSDLKVIEDLSFSSLEQILVCATEEGIKLCQLNNPNILSIHSDQDWVTSISLSYSGKSLVSVSQDGVIKLWHCNDGKLEERKSFTGHKESITSFIISPNGDKFASSSEDRIVKIWDLQGNIINTFRGHRYKITSLCFHPNNQIIASADNSGVVKVWSLRNNKPPTFCPHKSKITNVKFSPDGKTLASADEYGNIKLWQTDGTELESYQIYKKKITDISFHPNSKIIAFSNDYGNVEFLSLNNSETPLPILQDFGITNLNYFGSDGKFIALTQENHLEIYDQDCNQLALGRNGDRIISMDVSSNSHTLATVGADNKIKIWNFTGNKLLEKFSFSTNSSTVTQISFSPNGKILASASEDCTIKLWNLNGKELAIFKGHSKAITSISFSPDGKILASGSNDNTIKLWSLINRTEIYTLQEHTQPITSIDFSPDGKTLASASNDKTVILWNLNLDDLLHRADEWLPEHFNLHSHYNKYMKRGN
;
A
#
# COMPACT_ATOMS: atom_id res chain seq x y z
N MET A 1 4.18 47.22 65.66
CA MET A 1 5.13 47.49 66.77
C MET A 1 6.50 47.76 66.18
N LYS A 2 7.06 48.96 66.38
CA LYS A 2 8.50 49.19 66.22
C LYS A 2 9.26 48.34 67.26
N ASN A 3 10.47 47.90 66.87
CA ASN A 3 11.52 47.22 67.66
C ASN A 3 11.53 45.69 67.69
N SER A 4 12.12 45.06 66.66
CA SER A 4 13.44 44.39 66.73
C SER A 4 13.69 43.53 65.46
N ALA A 5 14.28 44.12 64.42
CA ALA A 5 14.69 43.40 63.21
C ALA A 5 15.90 42.49 63.50
N LEU A 6 15.94 41.30 62.89
CA LEU A 6 17.13 40.45 62.84
C LEU A 6 18.30 41.26 62.24
N LYS A 7 19.38 41.42 62.99
CA LYS A 7 20.57 42.17 62.54
C LYS A 7 21.68 41.21 62.15
N LEU A 8 22.15 41.28 60.91
CA LEU A 8 23.36 40.60 60.46
C LEU A 8 24.57 41.52 60.72
N ILE A 9 25.55 41.03 61.47
CA ILE A 9 26.78 41.73 61.82
C ILE A 9 27.94 41.01 61.15
N ASN A 10 28.70 41.74 60.34
CA ASN A 10 29.94 41.25 59.77
C ASN A 10 31.11 41.85 60.54
N SER A 11 31.87 41.02 61.25
CA SER A 11 33.07 41.38 62.01
C SER A 11 34.33 40.71 61.45
N ILE A 12 34.31 40.37 60.15
CA ILE A 12 35.47 39.87 59.40
C ILE A 12 36.48 41.02 59.18
N ASP A 13 37.75 40.78 59.52
CA ASP A 13 38.85 41.70 59.23
C ASP A 13 39.14 41.73 57.71
N ASN A 14 39.40 42.91 57.16
CA ASN A 14 39.73 43.05 55.73
C ASN A 14 41.17 42.59 55.42
N ASN A 15 42.02 42.40 56.44
CA ASN A 15 43.41 41.97 56.30
C ASN A 15 43.61 40.50 56.72
N LEU A 16 42.92 39.56 56.06
CA LEU A 16 43.08 38.12 56.30
C LEU A 16 44.03 37.47 55.26
N PRO A 17 44.85 36.49 55.66
CA PRO A 17 45.75 35.81 54.74
C PRO A 17 44.99 34.84 53.80
N PRO A 18 45.52 34.55 52.59
CA PRO A 18 44.87 33.66 51.64
C PRO A 18 44.79 32.23 52.17
N VAL A 19 43.70 31.51 51.87
CA VAL A 19 43.49 30.10 52.22
C VAL A 19 43.41 29.24 50.96
N TYR A 20 43.87 27.99 51.02
CA TYR A 20 43.69 27.02 49.93
C TYR A 20 42.27 26.43 50.01
N ALA A 21 41.30 27.12 49.42
CA ALA A 21 39.92 26.63 49.32
C ALA A 21 39.30 26.88 47.95
N ASP A 22 38.46 25.95 47.49
CA ASP A 22 37.60 26.19 46.33
C ASP A 22 36.56 27.26 46.69
N GLU A 23 36.55 28.37 45.96
CA GLU A 23 35.71 29.53 46.23
C GLU A 23 34.20 29.16 46.26
N ASN A 24 33.75 28.30 45.35
CA ASN A 24 32.33 27.91 45.27
C ASN A 24 31.95 26.99 46.44
N ARG A 25 32.86 26.09 46.85
CA ARG A 25 32.63 25.21 48.01
C ARG A 25 32.69 25.98 49.32
N LEU A 26 33.54 27.00 49.42
CA LEU A 26 33.59 27.89 50.58
C LEU A 26 32.31 28.72 50.70
N GLN A 27 31.80 29.25 49.58
CA GLN A 27 30.49 29.90 49.54
C GLN A 27 29.37 28.94 49.99
N GLN A 28 29.40 27.69 49.54
CA GLN A 28 28.42 26.67 49.93
C GLN A 28 28.45 26.39 51.45
N ILE A 29 29.64 26.27 52.06
CA ILE A 29 29.81 26.12 53.51
C ILE A 29 29.17 27.30 54.26
N LEU A 30 29.46 28.53 53.83
CA LEU A 30 28.94 29.75 54.45
C LEU A 30 27.42 29.89 54.30
N PHE A 31 26.88 29.61 53.12
CA PHE A 31 25.43 29.65 52.88
C PHE A 31 24.68 28.64 53.75
N ASN A 32 25.21 27.42 53.89
CA ASN A 32 24.59 26.40 54.73
C ASN A 32 24.54 26.82 56.20
N LEU A 33 25.64 27.36 56.74
CA LEU A 33 25.71 27.76 58.15
C LEU A 33 24.92 29.04 58.44
N ILE A 34 24.97 30.05 57.57
CA ILE A 34 24.19 31.28 57.72
C ILE A 34 22.70 31.00 57.52
N GLY A 35 22.34 30.18 56.52
CA GLY A 35 20.97 29.75 56.28
C GLY A 35 20.39 29.02 57.50
N ASN A 36 21.21 28.20 58.16
CA ASN A 36 20.84 27.55 59.41
C ASN A 36 20.62 28.57 60.54
N ALA A 37 21.54 29.52 60.74
CA ALA A 37 21.41 30.57 61.76
C ALA A 37 20.16 31.45 61.58
N ILE A 38 19.80 31.80 60.33
CA ILE A 38 18.60 32.56 59.99
C ILE A 38 17.34 31.77 60.35
N LYS A 39 17.32 30.47 60.04
CA LYS A 39 16.16 29.61 60.28
C LYS A 39 15.76 29.53 61.75
N PHE A 40 16.72 29.60 62.68
CA PHE A 40 16.48 29.42 64.12
C PHE A 40 16.50 30.72 64.94
N THR A 41 16.61 31.88 64.28
CA THR A 41 16.66 33.19 64.92
C THR A 41 15.58 34.12 64.36
N GLU A 42 14.40 34.13 64.97
CA GLU A 42 13.29 34.99 64.52
C GLU A 42 13.49 36.46 64.92
N ARG A 43 14.12 36.73 66.08
CA ARG A 43 14.45 38.08 66.58
C ARG A 43 15.81 38.03 67.28
N GLY A 44 16.75 38.91 66.92
CA GLY A 44 18.08 38.88 67.50
C GLY A 44 19.20 39.35 66.57
N LYS A 45 20.40 38.80 66.76
CA LYS A 45 21.60 39.11 65.96
C LYS A 45 22.21 37.81 65.43
N ILE A 46 22.68 37.86 64.18
CA ILE A 46 23.58 36.85 63.60
C ILE A 46 24.89 37.56 63.34
N GLU A 47 25.99 37.04 63.87
CA GLU A 47 27.33 37.58 63.71
C GLU A 47 28.23 36.59 62.99
N VAL A 48 28.89 37.06 61.93
CA VAL A 48 29.92 36.31 61.21
C VAL A 48 31.25 37.01 61.47
N SER A 49 32.20 36.28 62.03
CA SER A 49 33.54 36.77 62.36
C SER A 49 34.60 35.81 61.83
N ALA A 50 35.78 36.33 61.52
CA ALA A 50 36.92 35.53 61.14
C ALA A 50 38.17 36.04 61.86
N LYS A 51 38.96 35.12 62.42
CA LYS A 51 40.16 35.44 63.21
C LYS A 51 41.29 34.47 62.86
N LEU A 52 42.51 35.00 62.80
CA LEU A 52 43.70 34.18 62.66
C LEU A 52 44.09 33.56 64.00
N LEU A 53 44.19 32.23 64.06
CA LEU A 53 44.76 31.50 65.19
C LEU A 53 46.24 31.20 64.91
N SER A 54 47.11 31.64 65.82
CA SER A 54 48.55 31.39 65.75
C SER A 54 48.99 30.50 66.92
N GLU A 55 48.91 29.18 66.77
CA GLU A 55 49.49 28.23 67.73
C GLU A 55 50.56 27.34 67.07
N LYS A 56 51.76 27.43 67.65
CA LYS A 56 53.00 26.63 67.58
C LYS A 56 53.48 25.86 66.34
N SER A 57 52.79 25.77 65.20
CA SER A 57 53.37 25.37 63.89
C SER A 57 52.38 25.33 62.71
N GLN A 58 51.12 25.73 62.89
CA GLN A 58 50.16 25.90 61.78
C GLN A 58 49.33 27.17 61.98
N ARG A 59 49.33 28.08 60.99
CA ARG A 59 48.42 29.22 60.95
C ARG A 59 47.08 28.75 60.41
N GLN A 60 46.02 28.88 61.20
CA GLN A 60 44.66 28.52 60.78
C GLN A 60 43.75 29.75 60.84
N LEU A 61 42.92 29.93 59.83
CA LEU A 61 41.85 30.91 59.82
C LEU A 61 40.63 30.28 60.48
N GLU A 62 40.19 30.82 61.61
CA GLU A 62 38.95 30.42 62.28
C GLU A 62 37.82 31.34 61.83
N ILE A 63 36.74 30.75 61.30
CA ILE A 63 35.51 31.45 60.93
C ILE A 63 34.41 31.00 61.89
N THR A 64 33.74 31.98 62.50
CA THR A 64 32.69 31.75 63.48
C THR A 64 31.39 32.42 63.05
N ILE A 65 30.30 31.65 63.04
CA ILE A 65 28.94 32.11 62.79
C ILE A 65 28.16 31.88 64.09
N SER A 66 27.71 32.96 64.72
CA SER A 66 26.91 32.90 65.94
C SER A 66 25.55 33.57 65.80
N ASP A 67 24.55 32.94 66.38
CA ASP A 67 23.18 33.44 66.43
C ASP A 67 22.71 33.63 67.89
N THR A 68 21.60 34.36 68.08
CA THR A 68 20.95 34.54 69.38
C THR A 68 19.57 33.87 69.43
N GLY A 69 19.40 32.80 68.65
CA GLY A 69 18.15 32.07 68.49
C GLY A 69 17.84 31.10 69.63
N ILE A 70 17.02 30.09 69.34
CA ILE A 70 16.52 29.11 70.34
C ILE A 70 17.65 28.27 70.95
N GLY A 71 18.78 28.12 70.24
CA GLY A 71 19.88 27.24 70.64
C GLY A 71 19.56 25.75 70.45
N ILE A 72 20.57 24.91 70.66
CA ILE A 72 20.55 23.46 70.49
C ILE A 72 20.74 22.83 71.88
N SER A 73 19.98 21.78 72.17
CA SER A 73 20.09 21.03 73.44
C SER A 73 21.39 20.23 73.50
N GLU A 74 21.97 20.09 74.70
CA GLU A 74 23.31 19.51 74.90
C GLU A 74 23.42 18.06 74.43
N ASP A 75 22.34 17.28 74.54
CA ASP A 75 22.19 15.91 74.05
C ASP A 75 22.25 15.77 72.52
N LYS A 76 22.08 16.87 71.78
CA LYS A 76 22.07 16.90 70.31
C LYS A 76 23.32 17.51 69.69
N LEU A 77 24.26 18.03 70.48
CA LEU A 77 25.45 18.71 69.95
C LEU A 77 26.41 17.75 69.24
N ASP A 78 26.55 16.52 69.74
CA ASP A 78 27.48 15.53 69.18
C ASP A 78 26.97 14.90 67.87
N SER A 79 25.65 14.78 67.70
CA SER A 79 25.02 14.15 66.52
C SER A 79 24.59 15.15 65.44
N ILE A 80 24.78 16.46 65.63
CA ILE A 80 24.24 17.48 64.72
C ILE A 80 24.90 17.50 63.33
N PHE A 81 26.13 16.98 63.24
CA PHE A 81 26.85 16.85 61.98
C PHE A 81 26.77 15.44 61.39
N GLU A 82 26.00 14.54 62.01
CA GLU A 82 25.75 13.19 61.49
C GLU A 82 24.51 13.19 60.59
N SER A 83 24.49 12.30 59.61
CA SER A 83 23.31 12.08 58.76
C SER A 83 22.27 11.28 59.54
N PHE A 84 21.13 11.89 59.87
CA PHE A 84 20.01 11.15 60.45
C PHE A 84 19.40 10.20 59.42
N GLU A 85 19.31 8.92 59.76
CA GLU A 85 18.37 7.98 59.12
C GLU A 85 16.97 8.25 59.70
N GLN A 86 15.99 8.50 58.83
CA GLN A 86 14.59 8.41 59.22
C GLN A 86 14.12 6.98 58.93
N ALA A 87 14.18 6.13 59.96
CA ALA A 87 13.45 4.87 59.96
C ALA A 87 11.97 5.15 60.24
N ASP A 88 11.15 4.61 59.35
CA ASP A 88 9.76 4.18 59.57
C ASP A 88 8.70 5.28 59.69
N GLY A 89 7.89 5.38 58.65
CA GLY A 89 6.73 6.26 58.57
C GLY A 89 5.64 5.87 59.54
N THR A 90 5.68 6.41 60.75
CA THR A 90 4.51 6.80 61.56
C THR A 90 4.98 7.74 62.68
N ILE A 91 4.14 8.72 63.04
CA ILE A 91 4.25 9.71 64.14
C ILE A 91 4.61 11.15 63.70
N SER A 92 3.95 12.06 64.41
CA SER A 92 3.56 13.44 64.16
C SER A 92 4.64 14.47 63.86
N ARG A 93 4.25 15.45 63.03
CA ARG A 93 4.96 16.69 62.70
C ARG A 93 5.29 17.51 63.96
N GLU A 94 6.53 17.47 64.45
CA GLU A 94 7.11 18.54 65.28
C GLU A 94 8.64 18.39 65.43
N TYR A 95 9.39 18.45 64.31
CA TYR A 95 10.78 18.96 64.22
C TYR A 95 11.18 18.96 62.73
N ARG A 96 11.27 20.13 62.07
CA ARG A 96 11.64 20.23 60.64
C ARG A 96 13.12 20.63 60.47
N GLY A 97 13.98 19.67 60.20
CA GLY A 97 15.31 19.89 59.61
C GLY A 97 16.06 18.58 59.40
N THR A 98 16.45 18.28 58.17
CA THR A 98 17.37 17.16 57.87
C THR A 98 18.79 17.61 58.19
N GLY A 99 19.52 16.84 59.01
CA GLY A 99 20.94 17.11 59.36
C GLY A 99 21.90 17.10 58.16
N LEU A 100 21.41 16.85 56.95
CA LEU A 100 22.17 16.70 55.72
C LEU A 100 22.98 17.95 55.35
N GLY A 101 22.41 19.15 55.52
CA GLY A 101 23.12 20.41 55.22
C GLY A 101 24.35 20.62 56.10
N LEU A 102 24.26 20.30 57.39
CA LEU A 102 25.40 20.38 58.32
C LEU A 102 26.39 19.23 58.14
N ALA A 103 25.92 18.02 57.83
CA ALA A 103 26.77 16.88 57.50
C ALA A 103 27.63 17.12 56.24
N ILE A 104 27.01 17.65 55.17
CA ILE A 104 27.73 18.09 53.95
C ILE A 104 28.72 19.19 54.30
N THR A 105 28.33 20.14 55.14
CA THR A 105 29.22 21.24 55.57
C THR A 105 30.45 20.72 56.31
N LYS A 106 30.31 19.74 57.20
CA LYS A 106 31.43 19.09 57.89
C LYS A 106 32.39 18.43 56.91
N GLN A 107 31.87 17.65 55.96
CA GLN A 107 32.70 17.00 54.94
C GLN A 107 33.41 18.00 54.02
N LEU A 108 32.72 19.09 53.62
CA LEU A 108 33.33 20.14 52.81
C LEU A 108 34.44 20.88 53.57
N VAL A 109 34.28 21.13 54.87
CA VAL A 109 35.33 21.74 55.70
C VAL A 109 36.51 20.79 55.87
N GLU A 110 36.27 19.50 56.15
CA GLU A 110 37.31 18.48 56.29
C GLU A 110 38.09 18.25 54.98
N LEU A 111 37.41 18.33 53.83
CA LEU A 111 38.05 18.23 52.50
C LEU A 111 39.06 19.36 52.26
N HIS A 112 38.86 20.52 52.87
CA HIS A 112 39.79 21.65 52.84
C HIS A 112 40.82 21.60 53.98
N GLY A 113 40.97 20.46 54.67
CA GLY A 113 41.92 20.28 55.77
C GLY A 113 41.50 21.02 57.06
N GLY A 114 40.24 21.45 57.13
CA GLY A 114 39.67 22.19 58.25
C GLY A 114 38.98 21.31 59.28
N LYS A 115 38.60 21.90 60.42
CA LYS A 115 37.72 21.27 61.43
C LYS A 115 36.53 22.16 61.72
N ILE A 116 35.35 21.58 61.91
CA ILE A 116 34.13 22.29 62.30
C ILE A 116 33.62 21.78 63.66
N GLY A 117 33.03 22.67 64.45
CA GLY A 117 32.37 22.36 65.71
C GLY A 117 31.23 23.34 66.01
N VAL A 118 30.41 23.00 67.00
CA VAL A 118 29.31 23.84 67.47
C VAL A 118 29.33 23.96 68.99
N LYS A 119 28.97 25.15 69.51
CA LYS A 119 28.63 25.37 70.91
C LYS A 119 27.27 26.06 70.96
N SER A 120 26.35 25.60 71.80
CA SER A 120 25.02 26.20 71.89
C SER A 120 24.51 26.20 73.32
N VAL A 121 23.68 27.20 73.65
CA VAL A 121 22.99 27.30 74.94
C VAL A 121 21.52 27.58 74.65
N LEU A 122 20.63 26.74 75.18
CA LEU A 122 19.18 26.89 75.02
C LEU A 122 18.72 28.29 75.46
N GLY A 123 17.99 28.97 74.57
CA GLY A 123 17.48 30.33 74.73
C GLY A 123 18.50 31.45 74.55
N LYS A 124 19.78 31.14 74.26
CA LYS A 124 20.85 32.12 74.02
C LYS A 124 21.51 32.01 72.63
N GLY A 125 21.12 31.02 71.82
CA GLY A 125 21.58 30.81 70.45
C GLY A 125 22.78 29.87 70.30
N SER A 126 23.19 29.65 69.05
CA SER A 126 24.27 28.72 68.69
C SER A 126 25.47 29.43 68.09
N ARG A 127 26.65 28.81 68.21
CA ARG A 127 27.91 29.26 67.63
C ARG A 127 28.56 28.11 66.88
N PHE A 128 28.58 28.19 65.55
CA PHE A 128 29.32 27.29 64.68
C PHE A 128 30.70 27.88 64.41
N THR A 129 31.74 27.07 64.58
CA THR A 129 33.12 27.48 64.36
C THR A 129 33.78 26.48 63.44
N PHE A 130 34.39 26.94 62.36
CA PHE A 130 35.23 26.10 61.51
C PHE A 130 36.58 26.75 61.21
N THR A 131 37.59 25.92 60.98
CA THR A 131 38.98 26.34 60.73
C THR A 131 39.41 25.95 59.33
N LEU A 132 40.28 26.76 58.71
CA LEU A 132 40.90 26.46 57.42
C LEU A 132 42.41 26.72 57.49
N PRO A 133 43.26 25.89 56.83
CA PRO A 133 44.69 26.12 56.77
C PRO A 133 45.03 27.34 55.89
N VAL A 134 45.93 28.19 56.38
CA VAL A 134 46.39 29.39 55.66
C VAL A 134 47.50 29.04 54.67
N SER A 135 47.46 29.61 53.46
CA SER A 135 48.53 29.50 52.46
C SER A 135 49.70 30.43 52.79
N GLU A 136 50.92 29.89 52.83
CA GLU A 136 52.15 30.69 53.03
C GLU A 136 52.73 31.31 51.74
N LYS A 137 52.08 31.14 50.58
CA LYS A 137 52.53 31.76 49.30
C LYS A 137 51.38 32.38 48.49
N PRO A 138 51.57 33.57 47.90
CA PRO A 138 50.60 34.14 46.96
C PRO A 138 50.66 33.42 45.60
N ALA A 139 49.50 33.28 44.95
CA ALA A 139 49.25 32.43 43.79
C ALA A 139 50.06 32.79 42.53
N GLU A 140 50.83 31.84 42.00
CA GLU A 140 51.35 31.87 40.62
C GLU A 140 50.39 31.12 39.67
N LYS A 141 50.08 31.76 38.54
CA LYS A 141 49.36 31.16 37.41
C LYS A 141 50.14 29.94 36.89
N ILE A 142 49.55 28.76 36.96
CA ILE A 142 50.10 27.58 36.28
C ILE A 142 49.59 27.58 34.84
N GLU A 143 50.48 27.98 33.92
CA GLU A 143 50.36 27.78 32.48
C GLU A 143 50.38 26.28 32.14
N THR A 144 49.62 25.92 31.11
CA THR A 144 49.48 24.55 30.61
C THR A 144 50.63 24.12 29.70
N SER A 145 50.91 22.80 29.77
CA SER A 145 51.47 21.86 28.75
C SER A 145 53.01 21.70 28.70
N PRO A 146 53.59 20.56 28.23
CA PRO A 146 52.99 19.51 27.36
C PRO A 146 53.30 17.99 27.64
N ILE A 147 52.39 17.16 27.10
CA ILE A 147 52.53 15.86 26.39
C ILE A 147 52.98 14.57 27.14
N LEU A 148 52.13 13.53 27.03
CA LEU A 148 52.47 12.23 26.39
C LEU A 148 51.20 11.56 25.85
N SER A 149 51.22 11.31 24.54
CA SER A 149 50.17 10.73 23.69
C SER A 149 50.03 9.21 23.89
N PRO A 150 48.85 8.63 23.56
CA PRO A 150 48.61 7.20 23.66
C PRO A 150 49.19 6.43 22.45
N VAL A 151 49.70 5.24 22.72
CA VAL A 151 50.14 4.24 21.75
C VAL A 151 48.93 3.72 20.98
N VAL A 152 48.92 3.93 19.67
CA VAL A 152 48.09 3.23 18.69
C VAL A 152 48.97 2.16 18.04
N GLN A 153 48.56 0.90 18.12
CA GLN A 153 49.07 -0.15 17.23
C GLN A 153 48.38 -0.03 15.87
N THR A 154 49.19 0.13 14.84
CA THR A 154 48.84 0.11 13.42
C THR A 154 48.63 -1.32 12.94
N ILE A 155 47.65 -1.53 12.05
CA ILE A 155 47.73 -2.56 11.00
C ILE A 155 47.59 -1.81 9.68
N ASP A 156 48.61 -1.99 8.83
CA ASP A 156 48.79 -1.40 7.51
C ASP A 156 47.77 -1.92 6.49
N VAL A 157 47.35 -1.03 5.58
CA VAL A 157 47.21 -1.36 4.15
C VAL A 157 47.64 -0.13 3.33
N ASN A 158 48.68 -0.33 2.51
CA ASN A 158 49.26 0.62 1.55
C ASN A 158 48.25 1.23 0.57
N PRO A 159 48.42 2.51 0.18
CA PRO A 159 47.96 3.06 -1.07
C PRO A 159 49.13 3.24 -2.06
N GLU A 160 48.93 2.84 -3.31
CA GLU A 160 49.78 3.25 -4.43
C GLU A 160 48.91 3.88 -5.52
N VAL A 161 49.28 5.13 -5.88
CA VAL A 161 49.23 5.76 -7.22
C VAL A 161 47.80 6.14 -7.72
N ASP A 162 47.47 7.34 -8.21
CA ASP A 162 48.22 8.39 -8.88
C ASP A 162 47.51 9.75 -8.74
N ALA A 163 48.26 10.83 -8.96
CA ALA A 163 47.77 12.21 -8.98
C ALA A 163 47.71 12.79 -10.40
N GLY A 164 46.67 13.59 -10.68
CA GLY A 164 46.51 14.44 -11.86
C GLY A 164 45.02 14.76 -12.02
N ASP A 165 44.53 15.96 -12.30
CA ASP A 165 45.13 17.17 -12.85
C ASP A 165 44.18 18.35 -12.55
N ARG A 166 44.67 19.54 -12.84
CA ARG A 166 44.09 20.89 -12.63
C ARG A 166 42.66 21.05 -13.17
N ASP A 167 41.83 21.87 -12.51
CA ASP A 167 41.47 23.17 -13.09
C ASP A 167 40.67 24.11 -12.17
N VAL A 168 40.83 25.38 -12.50
CA VAL A 168 40.37 26.59 -11.83
C VAL A 168 38.96 26.98 -12.33
N THR A 169 38.30 27.84 -11.54
CA THR A 169 37.21 28.81 -11.87
C THR A 169 35.72 28.46 -11.72
N LEU A 170 35.08 29.33 -10.91
CA LEU A 170 33.74 29.94 -11.05
C LEU A 170 32.48 29.09 -10.76
N ALA A 171 31.89 29.28 -9.56
CA ALA A 171 30.46 29.61 -9.42
C ALA A 171 30.12 30.14 -8.02
N LYS A 172 29.51 31.33 -7.97
CA LYS A 172 28.83 31.91 -6.81
C LYS A 172 27.48 31.19 -6.57
N LYS A 173 27.04 31.21 -5.29
CA LYS A 173 25.70 30.97 -4.73
C LYS A 173 25.29 29.50 -4.52
N HIS A 174 25.33 29.06 -3.26
CA HIS A 174 24.11 29.00 -2.45
C HIS A 174 24.46 29.05 -0.95
N GLY A 175 23.72 29.88 -0.22
CA GLY A 175 23.76 29.88 1.23
C GLY A 175 23.08 28.62 1.74
N GLU A 176 23.89 27.71 2.29
CA GLU A 176 23.40 26.76 3.26
C GLU A 176 23.39 27.46 4.62
N SER A 177 22.19 27.74 5.11
CA SER A 177 21.97 27.91 6.53
C SER A 177 22.49 26.66 7.23
N ARG A 178 23.66 26.77 7.88
CA ARG A 178 24.05 25.83 8.93
C ARG A 178 23.03 25.97 10.06
N GLU A 179 21.95 25.21 10.01
CA GLU A 179 21.18 24.91 11.21
C GLU A 179 22.14 24.20 12.16
N ASN A 180 22.58 24.92 13.20
CA ASN A 180 23.30 24.35 14.33
C ASN A 180 22.34 23.39 15.06
N ASN A 181 22.27 22.14 14.61
CA ASN A 181 21.55 21.07 15.30
C ASN A 181 22.34 20.67 16.56
N SER A 182 22.21 21.47 17.62
CA SER A 182 22.68 21.12 18.96
C SER A 182 21.87 19.93 19.48
N ALA A 183 22.54 18.87 19.92
CA ALA A 183 21.85 17.68 20.44
C ALA A 183 21.03 18.04 21.68
N LYS A 184 19.82 17.50 21.78
CA LYS A 184 18.85 17.79 22.84
C LYS A 184 19.07 16.87 24.03
N VAL A 185 19.34 17.42 25.20
CA VAL A 185 19.50 16.66 26.44
C VAL A 185 18.38 17.03 27.40
N LEU A 186 17.67 16.03 27.91
CA LEU A 186 16.74 16.22 29.02
C LEU A 186 17.47 15.89 30.32
N ILE A 187 17.53 16.83 31.25
CA ILE A 187 18.06 16.61 32.60
C ILE A 187 16.88 16.52 33.56
N VAL A 188 16.87 15.47 34.36
CA VAL A 188 15.84 15.21 35.36
C VAL A 188 16.52 14.97 36.70
N ASP A 189 16.36 15.90 37.63
CA ASP A 189 17.01 15.91 38.95
C ASP A 189 16.13 16.75 39.89
N ASP A 190 15.94 16.34 41.14
CA ASP A 190 15.11 17.06 42.12
C ASP A 190 15.87 18.20 42.81
N ASP A 191 17.19 18.27 42.64
CA ASP A 191 18.03 19.36 43.10
C ASP A 191 18.16 20.47 42.04
N LEU A 192 17.50 21.60 42.32
CA LEU A 192 17.52 22.80 41.48
C LEU A 192 18.93 23.31 41.19
N VAL A 193 19.87 23.15 42.13
CA VAL A 193 21.26 23.59 41.95
C VAL A 193 21.96 22.68 40.93
N ASN A 194 21.73 21.36 40.98
CA ASN A 194 22.27 20.43 39.99
C ASN A 194 21.69 20.72 38.60
N LEU A 195 20.38 20.99 38.49
CA LEU A 195 19.74 21.36 37.24
C LEU A 195 20.33 22.64 36.62
N GLU A 196 20.60 23.66 37.43
CA GLU A 196 21.22 24.90 36.95
C GLU A 196 22.68 24.69 36.55
N VAL A 197 23.48 24.04 37.38
CA VAL A 197 24.92 23.85 37.13
C VAL A 197 25.17 22.95 35.93
N LEU A 198 24.49 21.79 35.86
CA LEU A 198 24.61 20.86 34.73
C LEU A 198 24.01 21.46 33.48
N GLY A 199 22.84 22.11 33.59
CA GLY A 199 22.18 22.75 32.47
C GLY A 199 23.05 23.84 31.84
N ASN A 200 23.59 24.76 32.65
CA ASN A 200 24.46 25.83 32.16
C ASN A 200 25.75 25.26 31.55
N HIS A 201 26.31 24.19 32.15
CA HIS A 201 27.52 23.57 31.63
C HIS A 201 27.30 22.91 30.25
N LEU A 202 26.19 22.20 30.05
CA LEU A 202 25.85 21.59 28.76
C LEU A 202 25.47 22.64 27.71
N SER A 203 24.73 23.69 28.10
CA SER A 203 24.42 24.81 27.19
C SER A 203 25.67 25.53 26.71
N ASN A 204 26.67 25.73 27.58
CA ASN A 204 27.98 26.31 27.20
C ASN A 204 28.79 25.41 26.26
N ASN A 205 28.44 24.13 26.14
CA ASN A 205 29.05 23.17 25.22
C ASN A 205 28.16 22.86 24.00
N ASN A 206 27.27 23.77 23.62
CA ASN A 206 26.39 23.68 22.45
C ASN A 206 25.39 22.50 22.49
N TYR A 207 24.90 22.12 23.68
CA TYR A 207 23.75 21.23 23.80
C TYR A 207 22.48 22.02 24.08
N SER A 208 21.36 21.61 23.48
CA SER A 208 20.04 22.15 23.82
C SER A 208 19.53 21.41 25.05
N VAL A 209 19.29 22.12 26.15
CA VAL A 209 18.95 21.48 27.43
C VAL A 209 17.51 21.80 27.80
N ASN A 210 16.73 20.76 28.08
CA ASN A 210 15.48 20.87 28.82
C ASN A 210 15.64 20.28 30.22
N ARG A 211 14.92 20.83 31.18
CA ARG A 211 15.02 20.48 32.61
C ARG A 211 13.66 20.01 33.11
N ALA A 212 13.67 19.06 34.02
CA ALA A 212 12.49 18.60 34.74
C ALA A 212 12.86 18.37 36.21
N ASP A 213 12.01 18.83 37.12
CA ASP A 213 12.29 18.86 38.56
C ASP A 213 11.89 17.53 39.23
N ASN A 214 11.24 16.62 38.50
CA ASN A 214 10.85 15.28 38.96
C ASN A 214 10.48 14.36 37.79
N GLY A 215 10.35 13.07 38.08
CA GLY A 215 10.01 12.04 37.09
C GLY A 215 8.64 12.20 36.39
N ARG A 216 7.64 12.82 37.03
CA ARG A 216 6.32 13.03 36.40
C ARG A 216 6.36 14.14 35.36
N GLU A 217 7.05 15.22 35.68
CA GLU A 217 7.28 16.32 34.75
C GLU A 217 8.07 15.86 33.52
N ALA A 218 9.09 15.03 33.72
CA ALA A 218 9.85 14.44 32.61
C ALA A 218 8.94 13.68 31.63
N LEU A 219 8.01 12.85 32.13
CA LEU A 219 7.06 12.13 31.29
C LEU A 219 6.07 13.07 30.58
N GLN A 220 5.58 14.11 31.25
CA GLN A 220 4.71 15.11 30.62
C GLN A 220 5.42 15.86 29.49
N ILE A 221 6.71 16.18 29.65
CA ILE A 221 7.52 16.82 28.61
C ILE A 221 7.63 15.91 27.37
N LEU A 222 7.86 14.62 27.57
CA LEU A 222 7.92 13.64 26.49
C LEU A 222 6.54 13.46 25.81
N GLU A 223 5.45 13.41 26.59
CA GLU A 223 4.07 13.29 26.07
C GLU A 223 3.62 14.53 25.30
N LYS A 224 4.12 15.72 25.65
CA LYS A 224 3.91 16.97 24.91
C LYS A 224 4.69 17.04 23.59
N GLY A 225 5.42 15.99 23.22
CA GLY A 225 6.09 15.85 21.93
C GLY A 225 7.56 16.29 21.92
N PHE A 226 8.18 16.52 23.09
CA PHE A 226 9.62 16.76 23.14
C PHE A 226 10.39 15.44 22.91
N GLN A 227 11.28 15.43 21.91
CA GLN A 227 12.12 14.28 21.58
C GLN A 227 13.58 14.58 21.95
N PRO A 228 14.06 14.15 23.13
CA PRO A 228 15.46 14.30 23.50
C PRO A 228 16.35 13.31 22.72
N ASP A 229 17.61 13.71 22.53
CA ASP A 229 18.66 12.82 22.03
C ASP A 229 19.22 11.92 23.11
N LEU A 230 19.21 12.39 24.36
CA LEU A 230 19.71 11.70 25.55
C LEU A 230 19.00 12.21 26.81
N ILE A 231 18.79 11.34 27.80
CA ILE A 231 18.25 11.71 29.11
C ILE A 231 19.31 11.48 30.19
N LEU A 232 19.58 12.51 31.00
CA LEU A 232 20.27 12.40 32.28
C LEU A 232 19.21 12.32 33.38
N LEU A 233 19.23 11.26 34.17
CA LEU A 233 18.18 10.97 35.14
C LEU A 233 18.75 10.66 36.51
N ASP A 234 18.40 11.44 37.54
CA ASP A 234 18.70 11.05 38.91
C ASP A 234 17.86 9.82 39.31
N ILE A 235 18.49 8.89 40.00
CA ILE A 235 17.83 7.71 40.55
C ILE A 235 16.89 8.10 41.70
N MET A 236 17.34 9.00 42.58
CA MET A 236 16.70 9.28 43.86
C MET A 236 15.92 10.58 43.83
N MET A 237 14.69 10.53 43.31
CA MET A 237 13.77 11.68 43.28
C MET A 237 12.49 11.40 44.08
N PRO A 238 12.00 12.36 44.89
CA PRO A 238 10.78 12.20 45.66
C PRO A 238 9.53 12.12 44.77
N GLY A 239 8.66 11.15 45.06
CA GLY A 239 7.35 10.99 44.41
C GLY A 239 7.33 10.17 43.12
N MET A 240 8.48 9.98 42.45
CA MET A 240 8.68 9.02 41.36
C MET A 240 10.18 8.79 41.13
N THR A 241 10.64 7.54 41.27
CA THR A 241 12.08 7.22 41.17
C THR A 241 12.56 7.20 39.72
N GLY A 242 13.87 7.39 39.49
CA GLY A 242 14.46 7.29 38.16
C GLY A 242 14.23 5.92 37.49
N PHE A 243 14.16 4.84 38.28
CA PHE A 243 13.84 3.50 37.79
C PHE A 243 12.43 3.42 37.18
N GLU A 244 11.43 3.99 37.86
CA GLU A 244 10.04 3.98 37.40
C GLU A 244 9.87 4.81 36.12
N VAL A 245 10.59 5.93 36.01
CA VAL A 245 10.59 6.76 34.80
C VAL A 245 11.21 5.99 33.63
N CYS A 246 12.38 5.36 33.83
CA CYS A 246 13.04 4.55 32.81
C CYS A 246 12.15 3.41 32.33
N GLN A 247 11.54 2.67 33.26
CA GLN A 247 10.63 1.57 32.93
C GLN A 247 9.46 2.04 32.04
N LYS A 248 8.79 3.14 32.41
CA LYS A 248 7.70 3.71 31.60
C LYS A 248 8.15 4.20 30.22
N ILE A 249 9.39 4.67 30.09
CA ILE A 249 9.95 5.04 28.79
C ILE A 249 10.20 3.78 27.95
N ARG A 250 10.70 2.69 28.56
CA ARG A 250 11.00 1.42 27.88
C ARG A 250 9.78 0.57 27.55
N GLU A 251 8.64 0.80 28.17
CA GLU A 251 7.36 0.22 27.72
C GLU A 251 6.98 0.68 26.30
N LYS A 252 7.46 1.87 25.88
CA LYS A 252 7.15 2.47 24.57
C LYS A 252 8.30 2.38 23.56
N LEU A 253 9.55 2.26 24.04
CA LEU A 253 10.77 2.38 23.23
C LEU A 253 11.73 1.24 23.52
N SER A 254 12.51 0.83 22.51
CA SER A 254 13.53 -0.21 22.71
C SER A 254 14.68 0.28 23.63
N PRO A 255 15.36 -0.60 24.38
CA PRO A 255 16.41 -0.23 25.35
C PRO A 255 17.53 0.68 24.83
N ASN A 256 17.85 0.60 23.54
CA ASN A 256 18.96 1.34 22.92
C ASN A 256 18.52 2.52 22.03
N GLU A 257 17.21 2.78 21.95
CA GLU A 257 16.65 3.76 21.02
C GLU A 257 16.78 5.20 21.55
N LEU A 258 16.56 5.37 22.86
CA LEU A 258 16.77 6.62 23.58
C LEU A 258 17.79 6.39 24.71
N PRO A 259 19.03 6.89 24.59
CA PRO A 259 20.04 6.76 25.64
C PRO A 259 19.59 7.41 26.94
N ILE A 260 19.57 6.63 28.02
CA ILE A 260 19.32 7.09 29.39
C ILE A 260 20.57 6.82 30.22
N ILE A 261 21.14 7.87 30.78
CA ILE A 261 22.27 7.81 31.71
C ILE A 261 21.76 8.13 33.11
N PHE A 262 21.94 7.21 34.05
CA PHE A 262 21.59 7.43 35.44
C PHE A 262 22.68 8.19 36.19
N LEU A 263 22.26 9.15 37.01
CA LEU A 263 23.12 9.85 37.96
C LEU A 263 22.89 9.22 39.34
N THR A 264 23.95 8.71 39.98
CA THR A 264 23.82 7.92 41.22
C THR A 264 24.72 8.46 42.32
N ALA A 265 24.32 8.36 43.58
CA ALA A 265 25.24 8.54 44.70
C ALA A 265 26.14 7.30 44.84
N LYS A 266 27.36 7.48 45.38
CA LYS A 266 28.37 6.41 45.44
C LYS A 266 27.84 5.18 46.21
N ASN A 267 27.92 4.02 45.54
CA ASN A 267 28.08 2.67 46.10
C ASN A 267 26.84 1.84 46.54
N GLN A 268 25.87 1.61 45.65
CA GLN A 268 24.94 0.47 45.77
C GLN A 268 24.93 -0.38 44.48
N ILE A 269 25.55 -1.57 44.52
CA ILE A 269 25.58 -2.52 43.39
C ILE A 269 24.15 -2.94 42.98
N SER A 270 23.22 -2.97 43.95
CA SER A 270 21.79 -3.23 43.73
C SER A 270 21.15 -2.24 42.76
N ASP A 271 21.50 -0.96 42.83
CA ASP A 271 20.92 0.09 41.99
C ASP A 271 21.42 0.01 40.54
N LEU A 272 22.68 -0.39 40.34
CA LEU A 272 23.25 -0.67 39.02
C LEU A 272 22.53 -1.84 38.34
N VAL A 273 22.41 -2.97 39.05
CA VAL A 273 21.72 -4.16 38.52
C VAL A 273 20.26 -3.85 38.22
N ARG A 274 19.57 -3.17 39.14
CA ARG A 274 18.18 -2.75 38.93
C ARG A 274 18.05 -1.79 37.75
N GLY A 275 18.99 -0.87 37.59
CA GLY A 275 19.00 0.11 36.50
C GLY A 275 19.19 -0.51 35.12
N TYR A 276 20.12 -1.46 34.97
CA TYR A 276 20.29 -2.19 33.71
C TYR A 276 19.05 -3.05 33.39
N ASN A 277 18.42 -3.67 34.40
CA ASN A 277 17.20 -4.46 34.22
C ASN A 277 16.01 -3.62 33.75
N VAL A 278 15.92 -2.34 34.16
CA VAL A 278 14.88 -1.41 33.66
C VAL A 278 15.27 -0.72 32.35
N GLY A 279 16.45 -1.03 31.78
CA GLY A 279 16.87 -0.57 30.46
C GLY A 279 17.66 0.75 30.43
N ALA A 280 18.35 1.12 31.51
CA ALA A 280 19.32 2.21 31.48
C ALA A 280 20.56 1.83 30.64
N ASN A 281 21.13 2.79 29.91
CA ASN A 281 22.25 2.53 29.01
C ASN A 281 23.61 2.73 29.68
N ASP A 282 23.69 3.63 30.68
CA ASP A 282 24.93 3.94 31.38
C ASP A 282 24.67 4.63 32.74
N PHE A 283 25.72 4.76 33.56
CA PHE A 283 25.66 5.29 34.92
C PHE A 283 26.85 6.19 35.23
N ILE A 284 26.60 7.31 35.91
CA ILE A 284 27.61 8.26 36.38
C ILE A 284 27.44 8.50 37.88
N THR A 285 28.51 8.27 38.65
CA THR A 285 28.48 8.41 40.11
C THR A 285 28.82 9.84 40.56
N LYS A 286 27.97 10.48 41.36
CA LYS A 286 28.21 11.78 42.01
C LYS A 286 29.24 11.62 43.16
N PRO A 287 30.23 12.51 43.31
CA PRO A 287 30.57 13.61 42.41
C PRO A 287 31.38 13.12 41.19
N PHE A 288 31.01 13.58 40.00
CA PHE A 288 31.69 13.27 38.74
C PHE A 288 32.37 14.51 38.16
N SER A 289 33.39 14.29 37.31
CA SER A 289 34.08 15.40 36.63
C SER A 289 33.28 15.90 35.41
N LYS A 290 33.42 17.20 35.10
CA LYS A 290 32.85 17.81 33.89
C LYS A 290 33.28 17.10 32.60
N GLY A 291 34.55 16.67 32.54
CA GLY A 291 35.10 15.96 31.39
C GLY A 291 34.52 14.56 31.20
N GLU A 292 34.28 13.82 32.29
CA GLU A 292 33.67 12.49 32.24
C GLU A 292 32.22 12.54 31.72
N LEU A 293 31.43 13.50 32.22
CA LEU A 293 30.04 13.69 31.78
C LEU A 293 29.97 13.97 30.28
N LEU A 294 30.77 14.92 29.79
CA LEU A 294 30.79 15.28 28.37
C LEU A 294 31.25 14.10 27.49
N ALA A 295 32.24 13.34 27.94
CA ALA A 295 32.72 12.17 27.21
C ALA A 295 31.60 11.12 27.02
N ARG A 296 30.88 10.77 28.10
CA ARG A 296 29.78 9.78 28.04
C ARG A 296 28.58 10.26 27.24
N ILE A 297 28.21 11.54 27.37
CA ILE A 297 27.13 12.12 26.56
C ILE A 297 27.51 12.06 25.07
N LYS A 298 28.74 12.44 24.73
CA LYS A 298 29.22 12.41 23.34
C LYS A 298 29.26 10.99 22.77
N THR A 299 29.68 9.98 23.54
CA THR A 299 29.72 8.59 23.07
C THR A 299 28.33 8.05 22.76
N HIS A 300 27.36 8.24 23.66
CA HIS A 300 26.01 7.72 23.48
C HIS A 300 25.24 8.43 22.35
N ILE A 301 25.41 9.76 22.22
CA ILE A 301 24.83 10.50 21.09
C ILE A 301 25.46 10.03 19.76
N SER A 302 26.78 9.82 19.73
CA SER A 302 27.46 9.32 18.52
C SER A 302 27.03 7.90 18.16
N LEU A 303 26.85 7.03 19.17
CA LEU A 303 26.41 5.65 18.97
C LEU A 303 24.94 5.59 18.48
N LYS A 304 24.06 6.43 19.04
CA LYS A 304 22.68 6.59 18.55
C LYS A 304 22.64 6.99 17.08
N LYS A 305 23.42 8.02 16.70
CA LYS A 305 23.52 8.47 15.31
C LYS A 305 24.04 7.36 14.38
N LYS A 306 25.10 6.65 14.79
CA LYS A 306 25.64 5.53 14.00
C LYS A 306 24.64 4.39 13.84
N ASN A 307 23.86 4.06 14.87
CA ASN A 307 22.81 3.05 14.78
C ASN A 307 21.69 3.48 13.82
N GLN A 308 21.26 4.74 13.88
CA GLN A 308 20.30 5.31 12.93
C GLN A 308 20.83 5.24 11.49
N GLU A 309 22.09 5.64 11.27
CA GLU A 309 22.75 5.55 9.95
C GLU A 309 22.80 4.11 9.43
N VAL A 310 23.17 3.14 10.26
CA VAL A 310 23.20 1.71 9.88
C VAL A 310 21.79 1.21 9.54
N GLN A 311 20.78 1.65 10.26
CA GLN A 311 19.39 1.24 10.04
C GLN A 311 18.83 1.85 8.74
N GLU A 312 19.15 3.11 8.46
CA GLU A 312 18.86 3.76 7.18
C GLU A 312 19.60 3.09 6.02
N GLN A 313 20.88 2.72 6.19
CA GLN A 313 21.65 2.01 5.17
C GLN A 313 21.07 0.63 4.88
N ARG A 314 20.62 -0.12 5.90
CA ARG A 314 19.94 -1.40 5.71
C ARG A 314 18.64 -1.24 4.93
N LEU A 315 17.80 -0.28 5.32
CA LEU A 315 16.56 0.01 4.59
C LEU A 315 16.84 0.40 3.13
N ARG A 316 17.87 1.23 2.88
CA ARG A 316 18.29 1.60 1.51
C ARG A 316 18.77 0.39 0.70
N ALA A 317 19.50 -0.53 1.31
CA ALA A 317 19.97 -1.75 0.64
C ALA A 317 18.80 -2.67 0.26
N GLU A 318 17.82 -2.85 1.16
CA GLU A 318 16.61 -3.64 0.88
C GLU A 318 15.76 -3.02 -0.24
N ILE A 319 15.60 -1.68 -0.23
CA ILE A 319 14.92 -0.94 -1.29
C ILE A 319 15.64 -1.12 -2.64
N ALA A 320 16.96 -0.96 -2.67
CA ALA A 320 17.75 -1.14 -3.88
C ALA A 320 17.62 -2.58 -4.43
N GLU A 321 17.60 -3.58 -3.55
CA GLU A 321 17.39 -4.96 -3.97
C GLU A 321 16.01 -5.17 -4.62
N ILE A 322 14.94 -4.62 -4.02
CA ILE A 322 13.59 -4.65 -4.62
C ILE A 322 13.59 -3.98 -6.01
N GLU A 323 14.25 -2.84 -6.16
CA GLU A 323 14.37 -2.17 -7.47
C GLU A 323 15.12 -2.99 -8.51
N THR A 324 16.18 -3.70 -8.10
CA THR A 324 16.91 -4.59 -9.00
C THR A 324 16.05 -5.76 -9.46
N LEU A 325 15.21 -6.33 -8.59
CA LEU A 325 14.29 -7.40 -8.94
C LEU A 325 13.20 -6.94 -9.91
N ILE A 326 12.65 -5.73 -9.72
CA ILE A 326 11.70 -5.13 -10.66
C ILE A 326 12.36 -4.92 -12.04
N SER A 327 13.58 -4.38 -12.05
CA SER A 327 14.33 -4.13 -13.29
C SER A 327 14.66 -5.44 -14.01
N LEU A 328 15.03 -6.49 -13.26
CA LEU A 328 15.26 -7.83 -13.78
C LEU A 328 13.98 -8.42 -14.40
N SER A 329 12.83 -8.27 -13.74
CA SER A 329 11.54 -8.69 -14.30
C SER A 329 11.24 -7.99 -15.62
N GLN A 330 11.42 -6.67 -15.69
CA GLN A 330 11.17 -5.91 -16.91
C GLN A 330 12.07 -6.35 -18.05
N ALA A 331 13.36 -6.56 -17.78
CA ALA A 331 14.30 -7.10 -18.76
C ALA A 331 13.88 -8.50 -19.26
N ARG A 332 13.44 -9.38 -18.34
CA ARG A 332 12.97 -10.73 -18.68
C ARG A 332 11.66 -10.75 -19.47
N LEU A 333 10.73 -9.83 -19.19
CA LEU A 333 9.53 -9.65 -20.01
C LEU A 333 9.85 -9.26 -21.45
N LEU A 334 10.87 -8.41 -21.66
CA LEU A 334 11.32 -8.00 -22.99
C LEU A 334 11.99 -9.15 -23.75
N SER A 335 12.61 -10.10 -23.04
CA SER A 335 13.17 -11.33 -23.61
C SER A 335 12.16 -12.49 -23.69
N ASP A 336 10.87 -12.23 -23.51
CA ASP A 336 9.78 -13.22 -23.46
C ASP A 336 9.94 -14.34 -22.40
N ASP A 337 10.84 -14.18 -21.42
CA ASP A 337 10.97 -15.06 -20.24
C ASP A 337 10.00 -14.61 -19.14
N TRP A 338 8.72 -14.96 -19.33
CA TRP A 338 7.67 -14.57 -18.40
C TRP A 338 7.78 -15.28 -17.04
N LEU A 339 8.32 -16.50 -17.00
CA LEU A 339 8.49 -17.29 -15.77
C LEU A 339 9.57 -16.70 -14.88
N GLY A 340 10.75 -16.43 -15.44
CA GLY A 340 11.82 -15.75 -14.72
C GLY A 340 11.40 -14.33 -14.32
N SER A 341 10.57 -13.66 -15.13
CA SER A 341 9.97 -12.39 -14.73
C SER A 341 9.03 -12.54 -13.53
N LEU A 342 8.13 -13.53 -13.54
CA LEU A 342 7.18 -13.77 -12.45
C LEU A 342 7.91 -14.06 -11.14
N ASP A 343 8.93 -14.93 -11.16
CA ASP A 343 9.75 -15.22 -9.99
C ASP A 343 10.41 -13.96 -9.42
N ALA A 344 11.03 -13.13 -10.27
CA ALA A 344 11.69 -11.90 -9.83
C ALA A 344 10.71 -10.93 -9.14
N VAL A 345 9.52 -10.68 -9.72
CA VAL A 345 8.52 -9.79 -9.10
C VAL A 345 7.90 -10.41 -7.87
N PHE A 346 7.69 -11.72 -7.86
CA PHE A 346 7.14 -12.42 -6.72
C PHE A 346 8.07 -12.34 -5.50
N GLN A 347 9.37 -12.53 -5.70
CA GLN A 347 10.38 -12.31 -4.66
C GLN A 347 10.38 -10.86 -4.18
N ALA A 348 10.28 -9.89 -5.10
CA ALA A 348 10.19 -8.47 -4.76
C ALA A 348 8.96 -8.19 -3.87
N GLY A 349 7.79 -8.75 -4.21
CA GLY A 349 6.55 -8.58 -3.45
C GLY A 349 6.57 -9.27 -2.09
N LYS A 350 7.16 -10.48 -1.98
CA LYS A 350 7.36 -11.15 -0.68
C LYS A 350 8.27 -10.36 0.25
N LYS A 351 9.36 -9.78 -0.26
CA LYS A 351 10.23 -8.89 0.52
C LYS A 351 9.49 -7.64 0.99
N LEU A 352 8.61 -7.11 0.15
CA LEU A 352 7.81 -5.93 0.43
C LEU A 352 6.82 -6.12 1.60
N GLN A 353 6.32 -7.33 1.83
CA GLN A 353 5.44 -7.62 2.98
C GLN A 353 6.17 -7.50 4.33
N ASN A 354 7.48 -7.72 4.37
CA ASN A 354 8.28 -7.74 5.61
C ASN A 354 8.97 -6.41 5.90
N VAL A 355 9.02 -5.49 4.93
CA VAL A 355 9.77 -4.22 5.01
C VAL A 355 8.82 -3.05 4.86
N GLN A 356 8.94 -2.05 5.74
CA GLN A 356 8.17 -0.82 5.64
C GLN A 356 8.74 0.09 4.53
N VAL A 357 8.30 -0.13 3.30
CA VAL A 357 8.72 0.66 2.13
C VAL A 357 7.75 1.79 1.76
N PRO A 358 8.23 2.80 1.02
CA PRO A 358 7.40 3.83 0.41
C PRO A 358 6.23 3.27 -0.43
N PRO A 359 5.02 3.88 -0.37
CA PRO A 359 3.84 3.38 -1.11
C PRO A 359 3.95 3.41 -2.63
N ASP A 360 4.77 4.28 -3.18
CA ASP A 360 5.07 4.30 -4.61
C ASP A 360 5.86 3.07 -5.06
N MET A 361 6.80 2.58 -4.23
CA MET A 361 7.48 1.31 -4.48
C MET A 361 6.52 0.13 -4.39
N LYS A 362 5.62 0.13 -3.40
CA LYS A 362 4.54 -0.86 -3.32
C LYS A 362 3.71 -0.86 -4.59
N MET A 363 3.27 0.31 -5.05
CA MET A 363 2.48 0.44 -6.29
C MET A 363 3.25 -0.04 -7.51
N LYS A 364 4.55 0.29 -7.62
CA LYS A 364 5.40 -0.17 -8.74
C LYS A 364 5.47 -1.70 -8.81
N VAL A 365 5.72 -2.37 -7.68
CA VAL A 365 5.73 -3.83 -7.60
C VAL A 365 4.35 -4.42 -7.93
N THR A 366 3.28 -3.86 -7.35
CA THR A 366 1.91 -4.28 -7.63
C THR A 366 1.57 -4.20 -9.12
N CYS A 367 1.85 -3.06 -9.77
CA CYS A 367 1.57 -2.87 -11.19
C CYS A 367 2.40 -3.81 -12.08
N GLN A 368 3.68 -4.02 -11.75
CA GLN A 368 4.54 -4.96 -12.46
C GLN A 368 4.04 -6.39 -12.30
N LEU A 369 3.67 -6.80 -11.08
CA LEU A 369 3.15 -8.15 -10.80
C LEU A 369 1.84 -8.37 -11.55
N ARG A 370 0.94 -7.39 -11.51
CA ARG A 370 -0.30 -7.39 -12.29
C ARG A 370 -0.03 -7.56 -13.78
N GLN A 371 0.93 -6.82 -14.35
CA GLN A 371 1.26 -6.93 -15.76
C GLN A 371 1.75 -8.34 -16.10
N VAL A 372 2.65 -8.91 -15.31
CA VAL A 372 3.16 -10.28 -15.53
C VAL A 372 2.03 -11.29 -15.43
N VAL A 373 1.24 -11.26 -14.34
CA VAL A 373 0.10 -12.16 -14.12
C VAL A 373 -0.95 -12.06 -15.23
N ASN A 374 -1.24 -10.85 -15.73
CA ASN A 374 -2.17 -10.66 -16.84
C ASN A 374 -1.58 -11.11 -18.18
N ASN A 375 -0.30 -10.85 -18.45
CA ASN A 375 0.36 -11.31 -19.68
C ASN A 375 0.39 -12.84 -19.77
N ILE A 376 0.59 -13.54 -18.65
CA ILE A 376 0.50 -15.01 -18.58
C ILE A 376 -0.87 -15.49 -19.07
N SER A 377 -1.94 -14.74 -18.77
CA SER A 377 -3.30 -15.09 -19.18
C SER A 377 -3.59 -14.89 -20.68
N GLU A 378 -2.83 -14.04 -21.37
CA GLU A 378 -3.10 -13.61 -22.75
C GLU A 378 -2.09 -14.14 -23.79
N LYS A 379 -0.87 -14.49 -23.36
CA LYS A 379 0.27 -14.82 -24.25
C LYS A 379 0.37 -16.27 -24.73
N ASN A 380 -0.52 -17.19 -24.35
CA ASN A 380 -0.57 -18.51 -24.98
C ASN A 380 -1.27 -18.43 -26.36
N SER A 381 -0.81 -17.51 -27.21
CA SER A 381 -1.23 -17.41 -28.61
C SER A 381 -0.17 -18.03 -29.49
N PHE A 382 -0.55 -19.10 -30.17
CA PHE A 382 0.32 -19.81 -31.07
C PHE A 382 -0.19 -19.65 -32.50
N GLN A 383 0.69 -19.24 -33.41
CA GLN A 383 0.40 -19.19 -34.82
C GLN A 383 1.09 -20.38 -35.50
N PHE A 384 0.35 -21.47 -35.67
CA PHE A 384 0.91 -22.73 -36.16
C PHE A 384 0.57 -23.03 -37.61
N HIS A 385 -0.55 -22.52 -38.11
CA HIS A 385 -0.97 -22.69 -39.50
C HIS A 385 -1.00 -21.35 -40.23
N THR A 386 -0.72 -21.37 -41.53
CA THR A 386 -0.86 -20.20 -42.41
C THR A 386 -2.26 -20.09 -43.03
N ALA A 387 -3.10 -21.10 -42.78
CA ALA A 387 -4.47 -21.22 -43.27
C ALA A 387 -5.46 -21.34 -42.12
N LYS A 388 -6.76 -21.24 -42.44
CA LYS A 388 -7.86 -21.34 -41.49
C LYS A 388 -7.83 -22.67 -40.72
N VAL A 389 -7.92 -22.61 -39.39
CA VAL A 389 -8.17 -23.80 -38.55
C VAL A 389 -9.67 -24.10 -38.58
N ASN A 390 -10.06 -25.33 -38.89
CA ASN A 390 -11.46 -25.76 -38.92
C ASN A 390 -11.93 -26.31 -37.59
N LYS A 391 -11.10 -27.08 -36.90
CA LYS A 391 -11.46 -27.72 -35.62
C LYS A 391 -10.25 -27.83 -34.70
N ILE A 392 -10.47 -27.64 -33.40
CA ILE A 392 -9.48 -27.89 -32.34
C ILE A 392 -10.06 -28.83 -31.30
N ILE A 393 -9.23 -29.69 -30.72
CA ILE A 393 -9.65 -30.62 -29.68
C ILE A 393 -8.50 -30.98 -28.73
N PHE A 394 -8.75 -30.98 -27.43
CA PHE A 394 -7.83 -31.54 -26.43
C PHE A 394 -7.96 -33.06 -26.35
N SER A 395 -6.86 -33.74 -26.08
CA SER A 395 -6.88 -35.14 -25.69
C SER A 395 -7.64 -35.32 -24.36
N PRO A 396 -8.32 -36.45 -24.15
CA PRO A 396 -8.99 -36.75 -22.88
C PRO A 396 -8.10 -36.64 -21.63
N ASP A 397 -6.80 -36.97 -21.75
CA ASP A 397 -5.83 -36.79 -20.67
C ASP A 397 -5.38 -35.33 -20.46
N GLY A 398 -5.77 -34.42 -21.36
CA GLY A 398 -5.45 -32.99 -21.34
C GLY A 398 -4.04 -32.63 -21.77
N LYS A 399 -3.16 -33.60 -22.07
CA LYS A 399 -1.74 -33.32 -22.34
C LYS A 399 -1.47 -32.86 -23.76
N THR A 400 -2.40 -33.09 -24.67
CA THR A 400 -2.19 -32.91 -26.11
C THR A 400 -3.33 -32.10 -26.71
N LEU A 401 -3.01 -31.23 -27.67
CA LEU A 401 -3.96 -30.40 -28.39
C LEU A 401 -3.77 -30.62 -29.90
N ALA A 402 -4.83 -31.04 -30.59
CA ALA A 402 -4.83 -31.25 -32.03
C ALA A 402 -5.58 -30.14 -32.78
N TYR A 403 -5.07 -29.76 -33.95
CA TYR A 403 -5.60 -28.71 -34.81
C TYR A 403 -5.76 -29.23 -36.24
N ALA A 404 -6.98 -29.14 -36.79
CA ALA A 404 -7.26 -29.46 -38.19
C ALA A 404 -7.32 -28.18 -39.02
N SER A 405 -6.60 -28.13 -40.15
CA SER A 405 -6.45 -26.92 -40.97
C SER A 405 -6.92 -27.11 -42.42
N ASN A 406 -7.25 -25.98 -43.04
CA ASN A 406 -7.53 -25.87 -44.47
C ASN A 406 -6.31 -26.15 -45.37
N ASP A 407 -5.10 -26.18 -44.82
CA ASP A 407 -3.89 -26.55 -45.57
C ASP A 407 -3.78 -28.06 -45.83
N GLY A 408 -4.73 -28.88 -45.37
CA GLY A 408 -4.73 -30.33 -45.54
C GLY A 408 -3.91 -31.07 -44.48
N THR A 409 -3.39 -30.38 -43.48
CA THR A 409 -2.62 -30.99 -42.39
C THR A 409 -3.38 -30.97 -41.06
N VAL A 410 -2.98 -31.88 -40.17
CA VAL A 410 -3.35 -31.83 -38.76
C VAL A 410 -2.08 -31.64 -37.94
N LYS A 411 -2.06 -30.66 -37.04
CA LYS A 411 -0.94 -30.50 -36.09
C LYS A 411 -1.34 -31.01 -34.72
N ILE A 412 -0.41 -31.68 -34.06
CA ILE A 412 -0.53 -32.15 -32.69
C ILE A 412 0.52 -31.41 -31.87
N CYS A 413 0.09 -30.69 -30.84
CA CYS A 413 0.97 -30.01 -29.89
C CYS A 413 0.86 -30.70 -28.53
N ARG A 414 2.00 -31.15 -27.99
CA ARG A 414 2.08 -31.64 -26.61
C ARG A 414 2.30 -30.46 -25.67
N LEU A 415 1.45 -30.31 -24.66
CA LEU A 415 1.52 -29.18 -23.73
C LEU A 415 2.70 -29.29 -22.76
N ASP A 416 3.20 -30.51 -22.50
CA ASP A 416 4.29 -30.77 -21.55
C ASP A 416 5.65 -30.22 -22.03
N ASP A 417 5.93 -30.30 -23.33
CA ASP A 417 7.23 -29.92 -23.93
C ASP A 417 7.11 -28.98 -25.14
N SER A 418 5.88 -28.57 -25.50
CA SER A 418 5.58 -27.76 -26.70
C SER A 418 6.06 -28.39 -28.01
N SER A 419 6.29 -29.71 -28.05
CA SER A 419 6.64 -30.41 -29.28
C SER A 419 5.44 -30.45 -30.24
N ILE A 420 5.72 -30.25 -31.52
CA ILE A 420 4.70 -30.20 -32.57
C ILE A 420 4.97 -31.31 -33.58
N VAL A 421 4.01 -32.20 -33.73
CA VAL A 421 3.99 -33.22 -34.78
C VAL A 421 3.00 -32.76 -35.85
N THR A 422 3.41 -32.79 -37.12
CA THR A 422 2.54 -32.46 -38.26
C THR A 422 2.16 -33.75 -38.98
N LEU A 423 0.88 -34.01 -39.08
CA LEU A 423 0.29 -35.13 -39.81
C LEU A 423 0.03 -34.68 -41.25
N GLU A 424 0.83 -35.19 -42.17
CA GLU A 424 0.74 -34.92 -43.60
C GLU A 424 0.21 -36.17 -44.31
N GLY A 425 -0.84 -36.02 -45.13
CA GLY A 425 -1.39 -37.14 -45.90
C GLY A 425 -2.78 -36.93 -46.49
N HIS A 426 -3.53 -35.92 -46.03
CA HIS A 426 -4.77 -35.51 -46.71
C HIS A 426 -4.48 -34.59 -47.90
N ASN A 427 -5.24 -34.77 -48.99
CA ASN A 427 -5.05 -33.99 -50.23
C ASN A 427 -5.92 -32.73 -50.29
N ASN A 428 -6.87 -32.61 -49.37
CA ASN A 428 -7.84 -31.52 -49.28
C ASN A 428 -7.96 -31.04 -47.82
N PRO A 429 -8.63 -29.89 -47.58
CA PRO A 429 -8.88 -29.36 -46.23
C PRO A 429 -9.41 -30.39 -45.23
N VAL A 430 -8.77 -30.46 -44.06
CA VAL A 430 -9.20 -31.33 -42.95
C VAL A 430 -10.31 -30.60 -42.19
N THR A 431 -11.49 -31.19 -42.12
CA THR A 431 -12.71 -30.55 -41.60
C THR A 431 -13.01 -30.92 -40.15
N SER A 432 -12.57 -32.10 -39.70
CA SER A 432 -12.84 -32.59 -38.35
C SER A 432 -11.71 -33.47 -37.83
N VAL A 433 -11.51 -33.45 -36.51
CA VAL A 433 -10.57 -34.31 -35.78
C VAL A 433 -11.20 -34.79 -34.48
N SER A 434 -10.81 -35.99 -34.04
CA SER A 434 -11.27 -36.58 -32.78
C SER A 434 -10.21 -37.52 -32.20
N PHE A 435 -9.97 -37.44 -30.89
CA PHE A 435 -9.08 -38.36 -30.16
C PHE A 435 -9.83 -39.61 -29.69
N SER A 436 -9.13 -40.74 -29.62
CA SER A 436 -9.54 -41.90 -28.84
C SER A 436 -9.57 -41.57 -27.35
N PHE A 437 -10.30 -42.36 -26.56
CA PHE A 437 -10.54 -42.09 -25.15
C PHE A 437 -9.25 -42.27 -24.30
N ASP A 438 -8.39 -43.19 -24.70
CA ASP A 438 -7.06 -43.48 -24.19
C ASP A 438 -6.00 -42.42 -24.60
N SER A 439 -6.40 -41.46 -25.43
CA SER A 439 -5.56 -40.38 -25.95
C SER A 439 -4.39 -40.83 -26.85
N GLN A 440 -4.35 -42.08 -27.35
CA GLN A 440 -3.23 -42.59 -28.15
C GLN A 440 -3.42 -42.45 -29.66
N ILE A 441 -4.67 -42.47 -30.12
CA ILE A 441 -5.02 -42.44 -31.54
C ILE A 441 -5.78 -41.15 -31.85
N LEU A 442 -5.49 -40.56 -32.99
CA LEU A 442 -6.23 -39.43 -33.55
C LEU A 442 -6.89 -39.84 -34.86
N ALA A 443 -8.16 -39.49 -35.05
CA ALA A 443 -8.86 -39.61 -36.32
C ALA A 443 -9.03 -38.24 -36.97
N SER A 444 -8.80 -38.14 -38.27
CA SER A 444 -9.04 -36.93 -39.06
C SER A 444 -9.94 -37.23 -40.26
N ALA A 445 -10.88 -36.33 -40.54
CA ALA A 445 -11.74 -36.37 -41.73
C ALA A 445 -11.46 -35.17 -42.63
N SER A 446 -11.42 -35.40 -43.94
CA SER A 446 -11.11 -34.39 -44.94
C SER A 446 -12.09 -34.39 -46.10
N GLN A 447 -12.16 -33.25 -46.81
CA GLN A 447 -12.89 -33.11 -48.07
C GLN A 447 -12.31 -33.94 -49.22
N ASP A 448 -11.21 -34.67 -49.02
CA ASP A 448 -10.72 -35.68 -49.96
C ASP A 448 -11.56 -36.97 -49.96
N ASN A 449 -12.61 -37.02 -49.14
CA ASN A 449 -13.47 -38.18 -48.93
C ASN A 449 -12.76 -39.34 -48.24
N THR A 450 -11.79 -39.04 -47.37
CA THR A 450 -11.12 -40.04 -46.55
C THR A 450 -11.18 -39.68 -45.07
N VAL A 451 -11.20 -40.72 -44.25
CA VAL A 451 -10.93 -40.64 -42.82
C VAL A 451 -9.64 -41.39 -42.55
N LYS A 452 -8.68 -40.72 -41.90
CA LYS A 452 -7.38 -41.29 -41.55
C LYS A 452 -7.24 -41.44 -40.04
N LEU A 453 -6.59 -42.52 -39.62
CA LEU A 453 -6.21 -42.79 -38.24
C LEU A 453 -4.70 -42.63 -38.08
N TRP A 454 -4.29 -42.01 -36.98
CA TRP A 454 -2.91 -41.63 -36.72
C TRP A 454 -2.52 -42.00 -35.29
N GLU A 455 -1.29 -42.44 -35.11
CA GLU A 455 -0.62 -42.38 -33.82
C GLU A 455 -0.12 -40.96 -33.54
N LEU A 456 0.05 -40.60 -32.26
CA LEU A 456 0.51 -39.26 -31.87
C LEU A 456 1.93 -38.91 -32.36
N ASP A 457 2.70 -39.88 -32.84
CA ASP A 457 4.05 -39.69 -33.37
C ASP A 457 4.08 -39.29 -34.85
N GLY A 458 2.93 -39.34 -35.53
CA GLY A 458 2.81 -39.02 -36.95
C GLY A 458 2.48 -40.22 -37.84
N THR A 459 2.54 -41.43 -37.31
CA THR A 459 2.38 -42.65 -38.09
C THR A 459 0.92 -42.87 -38.48
N GLU A 460 0.64 -43.05 -39.77
CA GLU A 460 -0.69 -43.39 -40.27
C GLU A 460 -0.98 -44.88 -39.99
N ILE A 461 -2.05 -45.15 -39.23
CA ILE A 461 -2.51 -46.50 -38.86
C ILE A 461 -3.41 -47.07 -39.95
N GLY A 462 -4.25 -46.24 -40.56
CA GLY A 462 -5.20 -46.68 -41.58
C GLY A 462 -5.94 -45.53 -42.25
N THR A 463 -6.39 -45.78 -43.49
CA THR A 463 -7.23 -44.87 -44.28
C THR A 463 -8.51 -45.59 -44.70
N PHE A 464 -9.65 -44.93 -44.52
CA PHE A 464 -10.95 -45.43 -44.96
C PHE A 464 -11.58 -44.45 -45.95
N GLU A 465 -12.12 -44.98 -47.05
CA GLU A 465 -12.91 -44.18 -47.98
C GLU A 465 -14.25 -43.84 -47.35
N ASN A 466 -14.43 -42.56 -47.10
CA ASN A 466 -15.61 -42.05 -46.47
C ASN A 466 -15.91 -40.67 -47.01
N LYS A 467 -16.99 -40.58 -47.79
CA LYS A 467 -17.47 -39.33 -48.43
C LYS A 467 -18.10 -38.36 -47.42
N GLY A 468 -17.58 -38.36 -46.20
CA GLY A 468 -18.11 -37.65 -45.06
C GLY A 468 -17.14 -36.61 -44.50
N ASN A 469 -17.68 -35.58 -43.87
CA ASN A 469 -16.92 -34.39 -43.47
C ASN A 469 -16.70 -34.29 -41.95
N LYS A 470 -17.26 -35.21 -41.15
CA LYS A 470 -17.10 -35.24 -39.69
C LYS A 470 -16.76 -36.64 -39.19
N VAL A 471 -16.04 -36.67 -38.07
CA VAL A 471 -15.58 -37.91 -37.43
C VAL A 471 -15.58 -37.75 -35.90
N ILE A 472 -16.02 -38.77 -35.18
CA ILE A 472 -15.98 -38.84 -33.72
C ILE A 472 -15.77 -40.28 -33.22
N PHE A 473 -14.91 -40.45 -32.22
CA PHE A 473 -14.73 -41.73 -31.53
C PHE A 473 -15.85 -42.02 -30.53
N SER A 474 -16.22 -43.29 -30.43
CA SER A 474 -17.08 -43.78 -29.35
C SER A 474 -16.28 -43.96 -28.05
N PRO A 475 -16.94 -43.90 -26.87
CA PRO A 475 -16.28 -44.02 -25.57
C PRO A 475 -15.70 -45.41 -25.29
N ASN A 476 -16.21 -46.45 -25.97
CA ASN A 476 -15.68 -47.81 -25.88
C ASN A 476 -14.56 -48.09 -26.90
N GLU A 477 -14.12 -47.07 -27.64
CA GLU A 477 -13.01 -47.13 -28.61
C GLU A 477 -13.17 -48.15 -29.73
N GLN A 478 -14.36 -48.70 -29.90
CA GLN A 478 -14.61 -49.72 -30.91
C GLN A 478 -15.28 -49.17 -32.16
N ILE A 479 -15.84 -47.96 -32.10
CA ILE A 479 -16.71 -47.44 -33.15
C ILE A 479 -16.36 -45.98 -33.48
N LEU A 480 -16.12 -45.73 -34.77
CA LEU A 480 -15.93 -44.41 -35.34
C LEU A 480 -17.20 -44.01 -36.08
N ALA A 481 -17.85 -42.94 -35.64
CA ALA A 481 -19.02 -42.40 -36.34
C ALA A 481 -18.58 -41.31 -37.30
N SER A 482 -19.14 -41.34 -38.51
CA SER A 482 -18.76 -40.45 -39.59
C SER A 482 -19.96 -40.10 -40.46
N THR A 483 -20.03 -38.88 -40.98
CA THR A 483 -21.27 -38.38 -41.58
C THR A 483 -21.10 -37.83 -42.97
N ARG A 484 -22.09 -38.15 -43.82
CA ARG A 484 -22.32 -37.58 -45.14
C ARG A 484 -23.79 -37.22 -45.25
N GLU A 485 -24.14 -36.14 -45.95
CA GLU A 485 -25.52 -35.71 -46.31
C GLU A 485 -26.60 -36.76 -45.99
N GLY A 486 -27.16 -36.68 -44.78
CA GLY A 486 -28.27 -37.51 -44.35
C GLY A 486 -27.99 -38.95 -43.90
N THR A 487 -26.74 -39.32 -43.71
CA THR A 487 -26.30 -40.66 -43.29
C THR A 487 -25.19 -40.62 -42.23
N ILE A 488 -25.24 -41.54 -41.27
CA ILE A 488 -24.14 -41.79 -40.32
C ILE A 488 -23.62 -43.20 -40.58
N LYS A 489 -22.31 -43.31 -40.82
CA LYS A 489 -21.60 -44.58 -40.94
C LYS A 489 -20.82 -44.87 -39.67
N PHE A 490 -20.93 -46.10 -39.19
CA PHE A 490 -20.18 -46.62 -38.06
C PHE A 490 -19.10 -47.59 -38.55
N TRP A 491 -17.86 -47.34 -38.15
CA TRP A 491 -16.69 -48.15 -38.51
C TRP A 491 -16.03 -48.72 -37.27
N GLN A 492 -15.44 -49.91 -37.33
CA GLN A 492 -14.44 -50.29 -36.33
C GLN A 492 -13.08 -49.69 -36.64
N ILE A 493 -12.20 -49.63 -35.65
CA ILE A 493 -10.82 -49.14 -35.81
C ILE A 493 -10.03 -49.94 -36.85
N ASP A 494 -10.35 -51.23 -37.03
CA ASP A 494 -9.73 -52.09 -38.04
C ASP A 494 -10.20 -51.80 -39.48
N GLY A 495 -11.13 -50.86 -39.65
CA GLY A 495 -11.70 -50.44 -40.93
C GLY A 495 -12.93 -51.22 -41.37
N THR A 496 -13.45 -52.13 -40.55
CA THR A 496 -14.69 -52.83 -40.87
C THR A 496 -15.89 -51.90 -40.76
N GLU A 497 -16.68 -51.81 -41.83
CA GLU A 497 -17.94 -51.06 -41.83
C GLU A 497 -19.01 -51.88 -41.07
N LEU A 498 -19.50 -51.35 -39.96
CA LEU A 498 -20.51 -52.04 -39.14
C LEU A 498 -21.92 -51.79 -39.66
N GLN A 499 -22.28 -50.52 -39.86
CA GLN A 499 -23.67 -50.15 -40.17
C GLN A 499 -23.80 -48.72 -40.71
N ILE A 500 -24.88 -48.47 -41.47
CA ILE A 500 -25.29 -47.16 -41.98
C ILE A 500 -26.68 -46.84 -41.44
N THR A 501 -26.87 -45.64 -40.89
CA THR A 501 -28.21 -45.06 -40.69
C THR A 501 -28.56 -44.16 -41.87
N SER A 502 -29.76 -44.33 -42.41
CA SER A 502 -30.33 -43.54 -43.52
C SER A 502 -31.56 -42.74 -43.06
N ASP A 503 -31.98 -41.76 -43.85
CA ASP A 503 -33.13 -40.85 -43.62
C ASP A 503 -32.92 -39.70 -42.62
N LEU A 504 -31.69 -39.19 -42.52
CA LEU A 504 -31.43 -37.89 -41.91
C LEU A 504 -31.43 -36.81 -43.00
N LYS A 505 -31.88 -35.57 -42.73
CA LYS A 505 -31.53 -34.43 -43.59
C LYS A 505 -30.08 -34.00 -43.31
N VAL A 506 -29.60 -32.91 -43.94
CA VAL A 506 -28.22 -32.41 -43.78
C VAL A 506 -27.83 -32.38 -42.30
N ILE A 507 -26.73 -33.06 -41.98
CA ILE A 507 -26.22 -33.21 -40.61
C ILE A 507 -25.19 -32.11 -40.39
N GLU A 508 -25.50 -31.18 -39.50
CA GLU A 508 -24.65 -30.03 -39.23
C GLU A 508 -23.60 -30.33 -38.18
N ASP A 509 -23.89 -31.14 -37.15
CA ASP A 509 -22.94 -31.45 -36.07
C ASP A 509 -23.24 -32.77 -35.33
N LEU A 510 -22.21 -33.30 -34.65
CA LEU A 510 -22.27 -34.55 -33.90
C LEU A 510 -21.63 -34.37 -32.53
N SER A 511 -22.26 -34.92 -31.50
CA SER A 511 -21.69 -35.00 -30.15
C SER A 511 -22.02 -36.34 -29.52
N PHE A 512 -21.08 -36.88 -28.72
CA PHE A 512 -21.23 -38.19 -28.07
C PHE A 512 -21.24 -38.06 -26.55
N SER A 513 -22.02 -38.90 -25.85
CA SER A 513 -21.96 -39.04 -24.38
C SER A 513 -20.95 -40.12 -23.98
N SER A 514 -20.00 -39.79 -23.10
CA SER A 514 -19.04 -40.77 -22.55
C SER A 514 -19.69 -41.84 -21.68
N LEU A 515 -20.79 -41.53 -20.97
CA LEU A 515 -21.38 -42.44 -19.98
C LEU A 515 -22.62 -43.17 -20.47
N GLU A 516 -23.47 -42.53 -21.28
CA GLU A 516 -24.77 -43.12 -21.65
C GLU A 516 -24.78 -43.82 -23.01
N GLN A 517 -23.64 -43.83 -23.74
CA GLN A 517 -23.53 -44.41 -25.09
C GLN A 517 -24.55 -43.84 -26.09
N ILE A 518 -24.89 -42.56 -25.93
CA ILE A 518 -25.82 -41.81 -26.78
C ILE A 518 -25.02 -40.94 -27.76
N LEU A 519 -25.35 -41.05 -29.04
CA LEU A 519 -24.96 -40.12 -30.09
C LEU A 519 -26.09 -39.12 -30.31
N VAL A 520 -25.74 -37.83 -30.30
CA VAL A 520 -26.67 -36.75 -30.66
C VAL A 520 -26.23 -36.16 -31.98
N CYS A 521 -27.18 -35.98 -32.90
CA CYS A 521 -26.94 -35.28 -34.15
C CYS A 521 -27.83 -34.04 -34.29
N ALA A 522 -27.22 -32.97 -34.78
CA ALA A 522 -27.91 -31.75 -35.20
C ALA A 522 -28.27 -31.87 -36.68
N THR A 523 -29.53 -31.59 -37.01
CA THR A 523 -30.06 -31.64 -38.38
C THR A 523 -30.88 -30.39 -38.69
N GLU A 524 -31.18 -30.15 -39.97
CA GLU A 524 -32.15 -29.13 -40.40
C GLU A 524 -33.55 -29.31 -39.78
N GLU A 525 -33.91 -30.52 -39.36
CA GLU A 525 -35.23 -30.85 -38.78
C GLU A 525 -35.23 -30.85 -37.24
N GLY A 526 -34.13 -30.41 -36.61
CA GLY A 526 -33.95 -30.41 -35.17
C GLY A 526 -32.90 -31.41 -34.67
N ILE A 527 -33.08 -31.91 -33.44
CA ILE A 527 -32.12 -32.76 -32.73
C ILE A 527 -32.60 -34.22 -32.78
N LYS A 528 -31.72 -35.16 -33.15
CA LYS A 528 -32.02 -36.59 -33.09
C LYS A 528 -31.02 -37.33 -32.19
N LEU A 529 -31.55 -38.30 -31.44
CA LEU A 529 -30.80 -39.14 -30.51
C LEU A 529 -30.70 -40.58 -31.05
N CYS A 530 -29.49 -41.14 -31.04
CA CYS A 530 -29.21 -42.51 -31.46
C CYS A 530 -28.41 -43.25 -30.37
N GLN A 531 -28.76 -44.51 -30.08
CA GLN A 531 -28.00 -45.33 -29.13
C GLN A 531 -26.97 -46.19 -29.87
N LEU A 532 -25.77 -46.33 -29.32
CA LEU A 532 -24.70 -47.10 -29.98
C LEU A 532 -25.02 -48.61 -30.06
N ASN A 533 -25.69 -49.17 -29.04
CA ASN A 533 -26.00 -50.61 -28.97
C ASN A 533 -27.25 -51.01 -29.77
N ASN A 534 -28.05 -50.03 -30.21
CA ASN A 534 -29.20 -50.25 -31.07
C ASN A 534 -29.45 -48.96 -31.88
N PRO A 535 -28.87 -48.83 -33.09
CA PRO A 535 -28.81 -47.57 -33.85
C PRO A 535 -30.15 -47.19 -34.50
N ASN A 536 -31.26 -47.47 -33.83
CA ASN A 536 -32.54 -46.87 -34.14
C ASN A 536 -32.59 -45.47 -33.52
N ILE A 537 -33.22 -44.52 -34.21
CA ILE A 537 -33.47 -43.18 -33.69
C ILE A 537 -34.42 -43.33 -32.49
N LEU A 538 -33.91 -43.04 -31.27
CA LEU A 538 -34.65 -43.19 -30.02
C LEU A 538 -35.74 -42.13 -29.87
N SER A 539 -35.43 -40.90 -30.29
CA SER A 539 -36.36 -39.77 -30.25
C SER A 539 -35.95 -38.69 -31.25
N ILE A 540 -36.95 -38.05 -31.83
CA ILE A 540 -36.82 -36.88 -32.70
C ILE A 540 -37.40 -35.72 -31.92
N HIS A 541 -36.57 -34.72 -31.63
CA HIS A 541 -37.04 -33.45 -31.10
C HIS A 541 -37.03 -32.43 -32.23
N SER A 542 -38.19 -32.27 -32.87
CA SER A 542 -38.42 -31.32 -33.94
C SER A 542 -39.06 -30.06 -33.37
N ASP A 543 -38.24 -29.11 -32.93
CA ASP A 543 -38.63 -27.72 -33.10
C ASP A 543 -38.33 -27.36 -34.56
N GLN A 544 -39.12 -26.52 -35.23
CA GLN A 544 -38.91 -26.11 -36.62
C GLN A 544 -37.62 -25.27 -36.85
N ASP A 545 -36.64 -25.38 -35.95
CA ASP A 545 -35.44 -24.56 -35.90
C ASP A 545 -34.26 -25.34 -36.50
N TRP A 546 -33.60 -24.78 -37.52
CA TRP A 546 -32.37 -25.33 -38.09
C TRP A 546 -31.25 -25.28 -37.04
N VAL A 547 -30.83 -26.42 -36.50
CA VAL A 547 -29.76 -26.52 -35.51
C VAL A 547 -28.40 -26.58 -36.21
N THR A 548 -27.53 -25.62 -35.92
CA THR A 548 -26.21 -25.48 -36.57
C THR A 548 -25.07 -26.14 -35.81
N SER A 549 -25.17 -26.24 -34.47
CA SER A 549 -24.16 -26.90 -33.64
C SER A 549 -24.77 -27.44 -32.37
N ILE A 550 -24.14 -28.49 -31.82
CA ILE A 550 -24.63 -29.21 -30.65
C ILE A 550 -23.47 -29.69 -29.79
N SER A 551 -23.64 -29.65 -28.47
CA SER A 551 -22.63 -30.11 -27.54
C SER A 551 -23.26 -30.76 -26.32
N LEU A 552 -22.79 -31.96 -25.97
CA LEU A 552 -23.25 -32.75 -24.84
C LEU A 552 -22.18 -32.81 -23.74
N SER A 553 -22.60 -32.76 -22.47
CA SER A 553 -21.69 -32.95 -21.33
C SER A 553 -21.17 -34.38 -21.24
N TYR A 554 -20.04 -34.61 -20.56
CA TYR A 554 -19.51 -35.98 -20.35
C TYR A 554 -20.51 -36.88 -19.60
N SER A 555 -21.30 -36.29 -18.71
CA SER A 555 -22.37 -36.99 -17.99
C SER A 555 -23.52 -37.44 -18.89
N GLY A 556 -23.65 -36.91 -20.11
CA GLY A 556 -24.81 -37.11 -20.98
C GLY A 556 -26.08 -36.37 -20.55
N LYS A 557 -26.10 -35.77 -19.35
CA LYS A 557 -27.32 -35.19 -18.75
C LYS A 557 -27.66 -33.80 -19.25
N SER A 558 -26.67 -33.05 -19.74
CA SER A 558 -26.88 -31.68 -20.20
C SER A 558 -26.45 -31.56 -21.65
N LEU A 559 -27.37 -31.06 -22.47
CA LEU A 559 -27.17 -30.84 -23.88
C LEU A 559 -27.43 -29.36 -24.17
N VAL A 560 -26.65 -28.79 -25.08
CA VAL A 560 -26.90 -27.43 -25.56
C VAL A 560 -26.92 -27.45 -27.08
N SER A 561 -27.89 -26.75 -27.65
CA SER A 561 -28.03 -26.57 -29.09
C SER A 561 -28.07 -25.10 -29.46
N VAL A 562 -27.66 -24.81 -30.68
CA VAL A 562 -27.71 -23.46 -31.26
C VAL A 562 -28.46 -23.51 -32.57
N SER A 563 -29.48 -22.65 -32.72
CA SER A 563 -30.20 -22.49 -33.98
C SER A 563 -29.48 -21.51 -34.91
N GLN A 564 -29.79 -21.55 -36.21
CA GLN A 564 -29.28 -20.61 -37.21
C GLN A 564 -29.55 -19.13 -36.85
N ASP A 565 -30.66 -18.91 -36.17
CA ASP A 565 -31.17 -17.65 -35.64
C ASP A 565 -30.31 -17.10 -34.48
N GLY A 566 -29.33 -17.88 -34.00
CA GLY A 566 -28.44 -17.53 -32.89
C GLY A 566 -29.07 -17.73 -31.51
N VAL A 567 -30.19 -18.45 -31.41
CA VAL A 567 -30.82 -18.81 -30.13
C VAL A 567 -30.09 -20.02 -29.55
N ILE A 568 -29.63 -19.89 -28.31
CA ILE A 568 -28.99 -20.99 -27.57
C ILE A 568 -30.06 -21.63 -26.69
N LYS A 569 -30.33 -22.93 -26.88
CA LYS A 569 -31.27 -23.72 -26.06
C LYS A 569 -30.50 -24.73 -25.20
N LEU A 570 -30.80 -24.73 -23.90
CA LEU A 570 -30.25 -25.69 -22.94
C LEU A 570 -31.27 -26.78 -22.64
N TRP A 571 -30.84 -28.03 -22.75
CA TRP A 571 -31.68 -29.22 -22.62
C TRP A 571 -31.16 -30.12 -21.51
N HIS A 572 -32.09 -30.76 -20.79
CA HIS A 572 -31.78 -31.90 -19.94
C HIS A 572 -32.07 -33.18 -20.71
N CYS A 573 -31.13 -34.12 -20.72
CA CYS A 573 -31.36 -35.46 -21.25
C CYS A 573 -31.66 -36.40 -20.09
N ASN A 574 -32.83 -37.04 -20.11
CA ASN A 574 -33.24 -38.06 -19.15
C ASN A 574 -33.82 -39.24 -19.93
N ASP A 575 -33.21 -40.43 -19.83
CA ASP A 575 -33.68 -41.69 -20.43
C ASP A 575 -34.11 -41.55 -21.91
N GLY A 576 -33.30 -40.87 -22.73
CA GLY A 576 -33.56 -40.70 -24.17
C GLY A 576 -34.61 -39.64 -24.53
N LYS A 577 -35.09 -38.84 -23.56
CA LYS A 577 -35.95 -37.67 -23.79
C LYS A 577 -35.19 -36.37 -23.52
N LEU A 578 -35.48 -35.36 -24.33
CA LEU A 578 -34.95 -33.99 -24.19
C LEU A 578 -36.04 -33.08 -23.62
N GLU A 579 -35.72 -32.43 -22.51
CA GLU A 579 -36.55 -31.40 -21.88
C GLU A 579 -35.86 -30.04 -22.02
N GLU A 580 -36.52 -29.08 -22.70
CA GLU A 580 -36.01 -27.70 -22.77
C GLU A 580 -36.03 -27.08 -21.37
N ARG A 581 -34.88 -26.62 -20.92
CA ARG A 581 -34.76 -25.92 -19.64
C ARG A 581 -34.90 -24.42 -19.82
N LYS A 582 -34.23 -23.88 -20.84
CA LYS A 582 -34.16 -22.42 -21.07
C LYS A 582 -33.60 -22.10 -22.46
N SER A 583 -34.05 -20.98 -23.02
CA SER A 583 -33.52 -20.39 -24.24
C SER A 583 -32.96 -18.99 -23.96
N PHE A 584 -31.89 -18.63 -24.67
CA PHE A 584 -31.20 -17.36 -24.49
C PHE A 584 -30.75 -16.78 -25.82
N THR A 585 -30.72 -15.45 -25.90
CA THR A 585 -30.13 -14.68 -27.00
C THR A 585 -29.12 -13.70 -26.41
N GLY A 586 -27.90 -13.66 -26.95
CA GLY A 586 -26.83 -12.90 -26.27
C GLY A 586 -25.64 -12.45 -27.13
N HIS A 587 -25.55 -12.91 -28.37
CA HIS A 587 -24.59 -12.40 -29.35
C HIS A 587 -25.29 -11.45 -30.32
N LYS A 588 -24.60 -10.36 -30.70
CA LYS A 588 -25.14 -9.36 -31.65
C LYS A 588 -25.03 -9.82 -33.10
N GLU A 589 -24.12 -10.76 -33.34
CA GLU A 589 -23.78 -11.34 -34.64
C GLU A 589 -23.88 -12.87 -34.55
N SER A 590 -23.88 -13.55 -35.70
CA SER A 590 -24.00 -15.01 -35.79
C SER A 590 -22.97 -15.75 -34.92
N ILE A 591 -23.40 -16.83 -34.27
CA ILE A 591 -22.56 -17.69 -33.44
C ILE A 591 -21.77 -18.62 -34.37
N THR A 592 -20.47 -18.70 -34.16
CA THR A 592 -19.55 -19.43 -35.04
C THR A 592 -19.14 -20.79 -34.49
N SER A 593 -19.07 -20.91 -33.17
CA SER A 593 -18.74 -22.17 -32.48
C SER A 593 -19.32 -22.14 -31.06
N PHE A 594 -19.68 -23.31 -30.56
CA PHE A 594 -20.35 -23.48 -29.29
C PHE A 594 -19.96 -24.80 -28.64
N ILE A 595 -19.66 -24.80 -27.33
CA ILE A 595 -19.28 -26.00 -26.58
C ILE A 595 -19.77 -25.94 -25.12
N ILE A 596 -20.16 -27.07 -24.53
CA ILE A 596 -20.39 -27.18 -23.08
C ILE A 596 -19.12 -27.66 -22.37
N SER A 597 -18.95 -27.23 -21.12
CA SER A 597 -17.90 -27.74 -20.24
C SER A 597 -18.01 -29.25 -19.99
N PRO A 598 -16.89 -29.96 -19.81
CA PRO A 598 -16.82 -31.36 -19.39
C PRO A 598 -17.80 -31.78 -18.28
N ASN A 599 -17.84 -31.01 -17.20
CA ASN A 599 -18.70 -31.26 -16.03
C ASN A 599 -20.14 -30.75 -16.21
N GLY A 600 -20.43 -30.05 -17.31
CA GLY A 600 -21.74 -29.53 -17.64
C GLY A 600 -22.18 -28.33 -16.79
N ASP A 601 -21.26 -27.62 -16.12
CA ASP A 601 -21.60 -26.47 -15.25
C ASP A 601 -21.66 -25.12 -15.98
N LYS A 602 -21.00 -25.04 -17.14
CA LYS A 602 -20.81 -23.82 -17.94
C LYS A 602 -20.80 -24.17 -19.43
N PHE A 603 -20.95 -23.16 -20.28
CA PHE A 603 -20.74 -23.30 -21.73
C PHE A 603 -19.98 -22.11 -22.31
N ALA A 604 -19.36 -22.31 -23.45
CA ALA A 604 -18.64 -21.29 -24.19
C ALA A 604 -19.22 -21.10 -25.58
N SER A 605 -19.24 -19.87 -26.05
CA SER A 605 -19.64 -19.55 -27.41
C SER A 605 -18.76 -18.47 -28.02
N SER A 606 -18.50 -18.60 -29.32
CA SER A 606 -17.80 -17.60 -30.11
C SER A 606 -18.72 -17.02 -31.16
N SER A 607 -18.50 -15.76 -31.52
CA SER A 607 -19.29 -15.08 -32.55
C SER A 607 -18.38 -14.45 -33.61
N GLU A 608 -18.98 -14.02 -34.73
CA GLU A 608 -18.28 -13.25 -35.77
C GLU A 608 -17.70 -11.94 -35.24
N ASP A 609 -18.17 -11.47 -34.08
CA ASP A 609 -17.62 -10.32 -33.36
C ASP A 609 -16.18 -10.51 -32.86
N ARG A 610 -15.62 -11.74 -33.00
CA ARG A 610 -14.25 -12.14 -32.61
C ARG A 610 -14.06 -12.30 -31.10
N ILE A 611 -15.16 -12.51 -30.39
CA ILE A 611 -15.19 -12.63 -28.93
C ILE A 611 -15.57 -14.06 -28.55
N VAL A 612 -14.93 -14.58 -27.50
CA VAL A 612 -15.38 -15.82 -26.82
C VAL A 612 -16.07 -15.41 -25.54
N LYS A 613 -17.29 -15.88 -25.32
CA LYS A 613 -18.03 -15.69 -24.07
C LYS A 613 -18.21 -17.01 -23.35
N ILE A 614 -18.03 -16.98 -22.03
CA ILE A 614 -18.31 -18.09 -21.12
C ILE A 614 -19.58 -17.75 -20.36
N TRP A 615 -20.46 -18.73 -20.24
CA TRP A 615 -21.78 -18.57 -19.66
C TRP A 615 -22.02 -19.60 -18.56
N ASP A 616 -22.82 -19.23 -17.58
CA ASP A 616 -23.41 -20.18 -16.65
C ASP A 616 -24.66 -20.84 -17.27
N LEU A 617 -25.18 -21.89 -16.65
CA LEU A 617 -26.41 -22.55 -17.08
C LEU A 617 -27.66 -21.66 -16.91
N GLN A 618 -27.55 -20.55 -16.18
CA GLN A 618 -28.62 -19.58 -15.95
C GLN A 618 -28.71 -18.54 -17.07
N GLY A 619 -27.73 -18.49 -17.98
CA GLY A 619 -27.64 -17.56 -19.11
C GLY A 619 -26.86 -16.28 -18.83
N ASN A 620 -26.17 -16.18 -17.68
CA ASN A 620 -25.31 -15.05 -17.37
C ASN A 620 -23.93 -15.25 -17.97
N ILE A 621 -23.30 -14.15 -18.39
CA ILE A 621 -21.93 -14.17 -18.90
C ILE A 621 -20.98 -14.17 -17.70
N ILE A 622 -20.22 -15.26 -17.54
CA ILE A 622 -19.18 -15.40 -16.51
C ILE A 622 -17.90 -14.69 -16.94
N ASN A 623 -17.51 -14.85 -18.22
CA ASN A 623 -16.26 -14.29 -18.71
C ASN A 623 -16.35 -13.94 -20.21
N THR A 624 -15.56 -12.97 -20.65
CA THR A 624 -15.51 -12.53 -22.05
C THR A 624 -14.06 -12.39 -22.49
N PHE A 625 -13.59 -13.28 -23.35
CA PHE A 625 -12.25 -13.24 -23.91
C PHE A 625 -12.22 -12.49 -25.24
N ARG A 626 -11.32 -11.52 -25.31
CA ARG A 626 -11.02 -10.72 -26.51
C ARG A 626 -9.55 -10.87 -26.83
N GLY A 627 -9.25 -11.03 -28.12
CA GLY A 627 -7.85 -11.08 -28.59
C GLY A 627 -7.65 -11.67 -29.99
N HIS A 628 -8.65 -12.32 -30.58
CA HIS A 628 -8.58 -12.75 -31.98
C HIS A 628 -8.76 -11.57 -32.93
N ARG A 629 -7.91 -11.49 -33.95
CA ARG A 629 -8.00 -10.45 -35.00
C ARG A 629 -9.03 -10.80 -36.06
N TYR A 630 -9.29 -12.10 -36.24
CA TYR A 630 -10.16 -12.67 -37.24
C TYR A 630 -11.30 -13.48 -36.59
N LYS A 631 -12.31 -13.83 -37.40
CA LYS A 631 -13.45 -14.65 -37.00
C LYS A 631 -12.95 -15.96 -36.37
N ILE A 632 -13.49 -16.27 -35.20
CA ILE A 632 -13.20 -17.50 -34.45
C ILE A 632 -13.96 -18.64 -35.11
N THR A 633 -13.30 -19.75 -35.35
CA THR A 633 -13.84 -20.89 -36.10
C THR A 633 -14.16 -22.08 -35.20
N SER A 634 -13.43 -22.24 -34.10
CA SER A 634 -13.56 -23.40 -33.23
C SER A 634 -13.17 -23.08 -31.79
N LEU A 635 -13.86 -23.74 -30.85
CA LEU A 635 -13.60 -23.71 -29.42
C LEU A 635 -13.41 -25.13 -28.88
N CYS A 636 -12.59 -25.28 -27.84
CA CYS A 636 -12.51 -26.53 -27.08
C CYS A 636 -12.20 -26.29 -25.60
N PHE A 637 -12.93 -26.95 -24.69
CA PHE A 637 -12.61 -26.95 -23.26
C PHE A 637 -11.53 -28.00 -22.99
N HIS A 638 -10.61 -27.66 -22.10
CA HIS A 638 -9.69 -28.63 -21.54
C HIS A 638 -10.42 -29.54 -20.53
N PRO A 639 -10.09 -30.84 -20.45
CA PRO A 639 -10.76 -31.80 -19.54
C PRO A 639 -10.82 -31.37 -18.07
N ASN A 640 -9.79 -30.64 -17.60
CA ASN A 640 -9.71 -30.17 -16.21
C ASN A 640 -10.75 -29.11 -15.78
N ASN A 641 -11.50 -28.50 -16.69
CA ASN A 641 -12.52 -27.51 -16.31
C ASN A 641 -12.05 -26.05 -16.36
N GLN A 642 -10.78 -25.79 -16.68
CA GLN A 642 -10.09 -24.56 -16.24
C GLN A 642 -9.43 -23.79 -17.37
N ILE A 643 -9.34 -24.41 -18.54
CA ILE A 643 -8.71 -23.85 -19.72
C ILE A 643 -9.68 -24.01 -20.87
N ILE A 644 -9.72 -23.02 -21.76
CA ILE A 644 -10.41 -23.10 -23.04
C ILE A 644 -9.44 -22.70 -24.15
N ALA A 645 -9.48 -23.40 -25.27
CA ALA A 645 -8.76 -23.03 -26.48
C ALA A 645 -9.74 -22.46 -27.50
N SER A 646 -9.28 -21.51 -28.32
CA SER A 646 -10.02 -20.96 -29.45
C SER A 646 -9.11 -20.77 -30.66
N ALA A 647 -9.64 -21.04 -31.84
CA ALA A 647 -8.90 -20.88 -33.10
C ALA A 647 -9.60 -19.90 -34.03
N ASP A 648 -8.84 -19.21 -34.88
CA ASP A 648 -9.39 -18.28 -35.86
C ASP A 648 -9.05 -18.60 -37.32
N ASN A 649 -9.67 -17.83 -38.22
CA ASN A 649 -9.49 -17.92 -39.67
C ASN A 649 -8.05 -17.71 -40.16
N SER A 650 -7.15 -17.15 -39.35
CA SER A 650 -5.76 -16.88 -39.75
C SER A 650 -4.79 -17.98 -39.37
N GLY A 651 -5.26 -19.03 -38.70
CA GLY A 651 -4.37 -20.10 -38.21
C GLY A 651 -3.87 -19.88 -36.79
N VAL A 652 -4.35 -18.84 -36.09
CA VAL A 652 -3.96 -18.53 -34.72
C VAL A 652 -4.85 -19.27 -33.74
N VAL A 653 -4.22 -19.98 -32.80
CA VAL A 653 -4.88 -20.65 -31.70
C VAL A 653 -4.47 -19.99 -30.40
N LYS A 654 -5.44 -19.62 -29.58
CA LYS A 654 -5.25 -19.03 -28.26
C LYS A 654 -5.76 -19.97 -27.19
N VAL A 655 -4.99 -20.11 -26.12
CA VAL A 655 -5.38 -20.86 -24.92
C VAL A 655 -5.63 -19.86 -23.79
N TRP A 656 -6.81 -19.93 -23.20
CA TRP A 656 -7.30 -19.02 -22.17
C TRP A 656 -7.52 -19.79 -20.86
N SER A 657 -7.13 -19.19 -19.75
CA SER A 657 -7.50 -19.72 -18.43
C SER A 657 -8.86 -19.18 -18.02
N LEU A 658 -9.78 -20.09 -17.67
CA LEU A 658 -11.10 -19.80 -17.11
C LEU A 658 -11.02 -19.37 -15.64
N ARG A 659 -9.89 -19.61 -14.96
CA ARG A 659 -9.61 -19.08 -13.61
C ARG A 659 -9.19 -17.60 -13.66
N ASN A 660 -8.78 -17.10 -14.83
CA ASN A 660 -8.35 -15.73 -15.01
C ASN A 660 -9.52 -14.84 -15.42
N ASN A 661 -10.10 -14.15 -14.43
CA ASN A 661 -10.71 -12.87 -14.73
C ASN A 661 -9.57 -11.92 -15.11
N LYS A 662 -9.49 -11.55 -16.40
CA LYS A 662 -8.96 -10.23 -16.77
C LYS A 662 -9.56 -9.20 -15.80
N PRO A 663 -8.88 -8.09 -15.47
CA PRO A 663 -9.50 -6.98 -14.73
C PRO A 663 -10.91 -6.82 -15.27
N PRO A 664 -11.95 -6.96 -14.45
CA PRO A 664 -13.30 -7.11 -14.95
C PRO A 664 -13.58 -6.00 -15.98
N THR A 665 -13.62 -6.40 -17.26
CA THR A 665 -13.70 -5.47 -18.38
C THR A 665 -15.12 -5.57 -18.88
N PHE A 666 -15.95 -4.68 -18.38
CA PHE A 666 -17.35 -4.68 -18.72
C PHE A 666 -17.54 -3.89 -20.00
N CYS A 667 -18.50 -4.31 -20.81
CA CYS A 667 -19.09 -3.46 -21.83
C CYS A 667 -20.43 -2.98 -21.32
N PRO A 668 -20.44 -2.08 -20.32
CA PRO A 668 -21.65 -1.68 -19.64
C PRO A 668 -22.66 -1.09 -20.61
N HIS A 669 -22.17 -0.33 -21.58
CA HIS A 669 -22.99 0.53 -22.43
C HIS A 669 -22.80 0.20 -23.89
N LYS A 670 -23.87 0.37 -24.69
CA LYS A 670 -23.80 0.25 -26.16
C LYS A 670 -23.12 1.47 -26.80
N SER A 671 -22.86 2.49 -26.00
CA SER A 671 -22.40 3.82 -26.38
C SER A 671 -21.18 4.25 -25.56
N LYS A 672 -20.62 5.42 -25.85
CA LYS A 672 -19.43 5.93 -25.13
C LYS A 672 -19.77 6.22 -23.67
N ILE A 673 -18.86 5.87 -22.78
CA ILE A 673 -19.03 6.08 -21.35
C ILE A 673 -18.53 7.48 -21.02
N THR A 674 -19.36 8.27 -20.36
CA THR A 674 -19.02 9.65 -20.00
C THR A 674 -18.36 9.71 -18.63
N ASN A 675 -18.79 8.89 -17.67
CA ASN A 675 -18.32 8.97 -16.30
C ASN A 675 -18.35 7.61 -15.57
N VAL A 676 -17.49 7.47 -14.56
CA VAL A 676 -17.42 6.32 -13.66
C VAL A 676 -17.08 6.79 -12.24
N LYS A 677 -17.78 6.27 -11.23
CA LYS A 677 -17.56 6.62 -9.81
C LYS A 677 -17.78 5.45 -8.88
N PHE A 678 -16.93 5.31 -7.87
CA PHE A 678 -17.15 4.38 -6.77
C PHE A 678 -18.08 4.98 -5.72
N SER A 679 -18.86 4.11 -5.08
CA SER A 679 -19.57 4.46 -3.85
C SER A 679 -18.55 4.69 -2.71
N PRO A 680 -18.85 5.59 -1.75
CA PRO A 680 -18.00 5.84 -0.60
C PRO A 680 -17.68 4.61 0.27
N ASP A 681 -18.55 3.59 0.27
CA ASP A 681 -18.30 2.31 0.93
C ASP A 681 -17.47 1.32 0.09
N GLY A 682 -17.17 1.67 -1.16
CA GLY A 682 -16.35 0.91 -2.09
C GLY A 682 -16.98 -0.36 -2.65
N LYS A 683 -18.27 -0.61 -2.40
CA LYS A 683 -18.96 -1.85 -2.84
C LYS A 683 -19.59 -1.74 -4.22
N THR A 684 -20.02 -0.53 -4.58
CA THR A 684 -20.77 -0.26 -5.80
C THR A 684 -19.97 0.68 -6.70
N LEU A 685 -20.07 0.46 -8.00
CA LEU A 685 -19.53 1.32 -9.04
C LEU A 685 -20.68 1.80 -9.91
N ALA A 686 -20.80 3.10 -10.14
CA ALA A 686 -21.72 3.67 -11.12
C ALA A 686 -20.98 4.03 -12.40
N SER A 687 -21.62 3.79 -13.54
CA SER A 687 -21.15 4.20 -14.86
C SER A 687 -22.27 4.85 -15.65
N ALA A 688 -22.00 5.93 -16.36
CA ALA A 688 -22.97 6.59 -17.24
C ALA A 688 -22.50 6.67 -18.68
N ASP A 689 -23.46 6.75 -19.60
CA ASP A 689 -23.21 6.81 -21.03
C ASP A 689 -23.76 8.08 -21.70
N GLU A 690 -23.41 8.25 -22.99
CA GLU A 690 -23.79 9.44 -23.75
C GLU A 690 -25.29 9.56 -24.07
N TYR A 691 -26.08 8.51 -23.83
CA TYR A 691 -27.52 8.47 -24.11
C TYR A 691 -28.40 8.43 -22.86
N GLY A 692 -27.83 8.60 -21.68
CA GLY A 692 -28.57 8.70 -20.43
C GLY A 692 -28.80 7.37 -19.73
N ASN A 693 -28.01 6.35 -20.04
CA ASN A 693 -28.03 5.10 -19.32
C ASN A 693 -27.05 5.15 -18.14
N ILE A 694 -27.54 4.83 -16.95
CA ILE A 694 -26.74 4.62 -15.74
C ILE A 694 -26.80 3.15 -15.40
N LYS A 695 -25.63 2.55 -15.17
CA LYS A 695 -25.53 1.16 -14.71
C LYS A 695 -24.69 1.09 -13.45
N LEU A 696 -25.15 0.25 -12.54
CA LEU A 696 -24.53 -0.02 -11.25
C LEU A 696 -23.93 -1.42 -11.24
N TRP A 697 -22.73 -1.51 -10.70
CA TRP A 697 -21.93 -2.73 -10.68
C TRP A 697 -21.45 -2.99 -9.26
N GLN A 698 -21.30 -4.25 -8.90
CA GLN A 698 -20.41 -4.60 -7.79
C GLN A 698 -18.95 -4.54 -8.25
N THR A 699 -18.04 -4.55 -7.28
CA THR A 699 -16.59 -4.57 -7.53
C THR A 699 -16.08 -5.85 -8.19
N ASP A 700 -16.84 -6.95 -8.12
CA ASP A 700 -16.57 -8.19 -8.84
C ASP A 700 -17.04 -8.15 -10.31
N GLY A 701 -17.88 -7.17 -10.64
CA GLY A 701 -18.42 -6.96 -11.96
C GLY A 701 -19.82 -7.41 -12.24
N THR A 702 -20.51 -7.91 -11.24
CA THR A 702 -21.92 -8.22 -11.37
C THR A 702 -22.71 -6.92 -11.57
N GLU A 703 -23.55 -6.87 -12.61
CA GLU A 703 -24.49 -5.77 -12.81
C GLU A 703 -25.57 -5.88 -11.73
N LEU A 704 -25.74 -4.82 -10.94
CA LEU A 704 -26.79 -4.73 -9.92
C LEU A 704 -28.10 -4.24 -10.54
N GLU A 705 -28.06 -3.05 -11.11
CA GLU A 705 -29.23 -2.36 -11.65
C GLU A 705 -28.84 -1.48 -12.85
N SER A 706 -29.81 -1.29 -13.76
CA SER A 706 -29.68 -0.40 -14.90
C SER A 706 -30.86 0.55 -14.99
N TYR A 707 -30.56 1.82 -15.20
CA TYR A 707 -31.54 2.89 -15.34
C TYR A 707 -31.34 3.54 -16.69
N GLN A 708 -32.42 3.64 -17.47
CA GLN A 708 -32.42 4.37 -18.73
C GLN A 708 -33.22 5.64 -18.55
N ILE A 709 -32.55 6.78 -18.66
CA ILE A 709 -33.13 8.09 -18.44
C ILE A 709 -33.14 8.80 -19.79
N TYR A 710 -34.34 9.06 -20.31
CA TYR A 710 -34.66 9.58 -21.64
C TYR A 710 -33.52 10.32 -22.37
N LYS A 711 -32.86 9.68 -23.36
CA LYS A 711 -32.01 10.23 -24.45
C LYS A 711 -31.18 11.50 -24.14
N LYS A 712 -30.68 11.67 -22.92
CA LYS A 712 -29.95 12.89 -22.51
C LYS A 712 -28.55 12.52 -22.08
N LYS A 713 -27.56 13.29 -22.52
CA LYS A 713 -26.17 12.99 -22.16
C LYS A 713 -25.96 13.28 -20.69
N ILE A 714 -25.50 12.28 -19.93
CA ILE A 714 -25.12 12.49 -18.53
C ILE A 714 -23.76 13.16 -18.47
N THR A 715 -23.72 14.30 -17.80
CA THR A 715 -22.52 15.14 -17.66
C THR A 715 -21.68 14.71 -16.47
N ASP A 716 -22.33 14.42 -15.33
CA ASP A 716 -21.64 14.04 -14.09
C ASP A 716 -22.48 13.07 -13.24
N ILE A 717 -21.79 12.32 -12.37
CA ILE A 717 -22.38 11.43 -11.38
C ILE A 717 -21.65 11.63 -10.05
N SER A 718 -22.40 11.75 -8.95
CA SER A 718 -21.85 11.77 -7.61
C SER A 718 -22.65 10.88 -6.66
N PHE A 719 -21.94 10.19 -5.78
CA PHE A 719 -22.56 9.44 -4.69
C PHE A 719 -22.70 10.32 -3.46
N HIS A 720 -23.83 10.20 -2.79
CA HIS A 720 -23.98 10.75 -1.45
C HIS A 720 -23.09 9.94 -0.47
N PRO A 721 -22.48 10.56 0.57
CA PRO A 721 -21.59 9.90 1.53
C PRO A 721 -22.15 8.63 2.20
N ASN A 722 -23.49 8.52 2.31
CA ASN A 722 -24.16 7.32 2.83
C ASN A 722 -24.19 6.12 1.86
N SER A 723 -23.67 6.26 0.63
CA SER A 723 -23.66 5.26 -0.43
C SER A 723 -25.03 4.72 -0.86
N LYS A 724 -26.13 5.39 -0.49
CA LYS A 724 -27.52 4.98 -0.81
C LYS A 724 -28.20 5.85 -1.86
N ILE A 725 -27.69 7.05 -2.08
CA ILE A 725 -28.25 8.02 -3.02
C ILE A 725 -27.19 8.36 -4.06
N ILE A 726 -27.61 8.42 -5.32
CA ILE A 726 -26.81 8.89 -6.45
C ILE A 726 -27.45 10.16 -6.99
N ALA A 727 -26.67 11.21 -7.22
CA ALA A 727 -27.07 12.36 -7.99
C ALA A 727 -26.42 12.29 -9.37
N PHE A 728 -27.17 12.61 -10.42
CA PHE A 728 -26.62 12.75 -11.77
C PHE A 728 -27.16 14.02 -12.43
N SER A 729 -26.31 14.66 -13.24
CA SER A 729 -26.65 15.85 -14.01
C SER A 729 -26.72 15.52 -15.50
N ASN A 730 -27.59 16.22 -16.23
CA ASN A 730 -27.71 16.08 -17.67
C ASN A 730 -27.45 17.39 -18.42
N ASP A 731 -27.21 17.26 -19.73
CA ASP A 731 -26.93 18.35 -20.65
C ASP A 731 -28.04 19.41 -20.82
N TYR A 732 -29.24 19.16 -20.29
CA TYR A 732 -30.36 20.11 -20.27
C TYR A 732 -30.49 20.90 -18.99
N GLY A 733 -29.71 20.58 -17.94
CA GLY A 733 -29.76 21.33 -16.71
C GLY A 733 -30.44 20.70 -15.52
N ASN A 734 -30.95 19.48 -15.66
CA ASN A 734 -31.61 18.83 -14.53
C ASN A 734 -30.61 18.06 -13.70
N VAL A 735 -30.82 18.11 -12.38
CA VAL A 735 -30.16 17.24 -11.42
C VAL A 735 -31.23 16.33 -10.82
N GLU A 736 -31.04 15.04 -11.01
CA GLU A 736 -31.95 14.01 -10.54
C GLU A 736 -31.26 13.14 -9.51
N PHE A 737 -32.02 12.66 -8.53
CA PHE A 737 -31.54 11.80 -7.46
C PHE A 737 -32.17 10.43 -7.56
N LEU A 738 -31.35 9.41 -7.37
CA LEU A 738 -31.73 8.01 -7.41
C LEU A 738 -31.44 7.34 -6.07
N SER A 739 -32.45 6.72 -5.48
CA SER A 739 -32.28 5.85 -4.31
C SER A 739 -31.98 4.43 -4.74
N LEU A 740 -30.92 3.84 -4.16
CA LEU A 740 -30.46 2.48 -4.43
C LEU A 740 -31.24 1.39 -3.66
N ASN A 741 -32.08 1.80 -2.71
CA ASN A 741 -32.97 0.91 -1.98
C ASN A 741 -34.40 1.38 -2.25
N ASN A 742 -35.19 0.59 -2.98
CA ASN A 742 -36.58 0.84 -3.41
C ASN A 742 -37.61 1.04 -2.27
N SER A 743 -37.26 1.67 -1.13
CA SER A 743 -38.12 1.69 0.06
C SER A 743 -38.56 3.05 0.59
N GLU A 744 -38.07 4.21 0.14
CA GLU A 744 -38.57 5.50 0.68
C GLU A 744 -38.68 6.58 -0.41
N THR A 745 -39.80 7.33 -0.32
CA THR A 745 -40.28 8.53 -1.03
C THR A 745 -39.50 9.05 -2.26
N PRO A 746 -40.18 9.47 -3.35
CA PRO A 746 -39.52 10.11 -4.49
C PRO A 746 -38.69 11.30 -4.01
N LEU A 747 -37.37 11.23 -4.24
CA LEU A 747 -36.44 12.30 -3.90
C LEU A 747 -36.78 13.55 -4.76
N PRO A 748 -36.61 14.76 -4.20
CA PRO A 748 -36.96 16.00 -4.89
C PRO A 748 -36.15 16.14 -6.20
N ILE A 749 -36.85 16.34 -7.32
CA ILE A 749 -36.21 16.66 -8.60
C ILE A 749 -35.90 18.16 -8.61
N LEU A 750 -34.63 18.51 -8.77
CA LEU A 750 -34.21 19.88 -9.03
C LEU A 750 -34.37 20.13 -10.55
N GLN A 751 -35.46 20.81 -10.93
CA GLN A 751 -35.77 21.21 -12.32
C GLN A 751 -35.43 22.69 -12.59
N ASP A 752 -35.12 23.01 -13.86
CA ASP A 752 -34.98 24.37 -14.41
C ASP A 752 -33.74 25.20 -14.00
N PHE A 753 -32.59 24.56 -13.76
CA PHE A 753 -31.34 25.24 -13.38
C PHE A 753 -30.44 25.67 -14.56
N GLY A 754 -30.93 25.80 -15.80
CA GLY A 754 -30.06 26.03 -16.98
C GLY A 754 -28.97 24.95 -17.14
N ILE A 755 -28.08 25.02 -18.13
CA ILE A 755 -27.12 23.91 -18.40
C ILE A 755 -26.21 23.66 -17.18
N THR A 756 -26.53 22.60 -16.41
CA THR A 756 -25.79 22.15 -15.23
C THR A 756 -24.78 21.10 -15.65
N ASN A 757 -23.50 21.43 -15.47
CA ASN A 757 -22.42 20.58 -15.99
C ASN A 757 -21.90 19.57 -14.97
N LEU A 758 -21.98 19.87 -13.66
CA LEU A 758 -21.31 19.13 -12.60
C LEU A 758 -22.14 19.13 -11.32
N ASN A 759 -22.03 18.04 -10.55
CA ASN A 759 -22.66 17.91 -9.24
C ASN A 759 -21.71 17.27 -8.21
N TYR A 760 -21.75 17.73 -6.97
CA TYR A 760 -20.89 17.16 -5.93
C TYR A 760 -21.50 17.26 -4.55
N PHE A 761 -21.53 16.16 -3.80
CA PHE A 761 -21.99 16.16 -2.43
C PHE A 761 -20.88 16.63 -1.48
N GLY A 762 -21.26 17.45 -0.49
CA GLY A 762 -20.38 17.69 0.65
C GLY A 762 -20.00 16.36 1.31
N SER A 763 -18.76 16.23 1.78
CA SER A 763 -18.28 15.04 2.49
C SER A 763 -19.09 14.67 3.75
N ASP A 764 -19.80 15.64 4.32
CA ASP A 764 -20.73 15.49 5.44
C ASP A 764 -22.18 15.15 5.01
N GLY A 765 -22.45 15.15 3.70
CA GLY A 765 -23.74 14.81 3.10
C GLY A 765 -24.82 15.87 3.26
N LYS A 766 -24.53 17.01 3.88
CA LYS A 766 -25.55 18.01 4.25
C LYS A 766 -25.96 18.93 3.10
N PHE A 767 -25.14 19.00 2.06
CA PHE A 767 -25.38 19.86 0.92
C PHE A 767 -24.93 19.20 -0.38
N ILE A 768 -25.46 19.70 -1.49
CA ILE A 768 -24.99 19.42 -2.84
C ILE A 768 -24.57 20.73 -3.51
N ALA A 769 -23.38 20.73 -4.10
CA ALA A 769 -22.86 21.83 -4.92
C ALA A 769 -23.17 21.54 -6.39
N LEU A 770 -23.75 22.53 -7.07
CA LEU A 770 -24.16 22.45 -8.47
C LEU A 770 -23.55 23.61 -9.25
N THR A 771 -23.16 23.36 -10.49
CA THR A 771 -22.64 24.42 -11.38
C THR A 771 -23.65 24.72 -12.48
N GLN A 772 -24.04 25.99 -12.62
CA GLN A 772 -24.89 26.48 -13.71
C GLN A 772 -24.12 27.53 -14.50
N GLU A 773 -23.73 27.24 -15.75
CA GLU A 773 -22.89 28.10 -16.58
C GLU A 773 -21.69 28.71 -15.82
N ASN A 774 -21.79 29.98 -15.36
CA ASN A 774 -20.76 30.74 -14.64
C ASN A 774 -21.00 30.88 -13.12
N HIS A 775 -21.99 30.17 -12.58
CA HIS A 775 -22.44 30.20 -11.18
C HIS A 775 -22.19 28.86 -10.48
N LEU A 776 -21.79 28.95 -9.21
CA LEU A 776 -21.73 27.84 -8.27
C LEU A 776 -22.84 28.02 -7.25
N GLU A 777 -23.74 27.06 -7.15
CA GLU A 777 -24.88 27.06 -6.25
C GLU A 777 -24.76 25.92 -5.24
N ILE A 778 -25.16 26.19 -4.00
CA ILE A 778 -25.15 25.19 -2.93
C ILE A 778 -26.58 25.01 -2.43
N TYR A 779 -27.04 23.77 -2.37
CA TYR A 779 -28.37 23.38 -1.92
C TYR A 779 -28.29 22.48 -0.69
N ASP A 780 -29.25 22.58 0.23
CA ASP A 780 -29.41 21.59 1.30
C ASP A 780 -30.12 20.31 0.81
N GLN A 781 -30.31 19.35 1.71
CA GLN A 781 -31.02 18.09 1.43
C GLN A 781 -32.51 18.29 1.09
N ASP A 782 -33.09 19.42 1.51
CA ASP A 782 -34.48 19.80 1.24
C ASP A 782 -34.60 20.62 -0.06
N CYS A 783 -33.53 20.71 -0.86
CA CYS A 783 -33.45 21.46 -2.10
C CYS A 783 -33.63 22.98 -1.96
N ASN A 784 -33.34 23.55 -0.80
CA ASN A 784 -33.27 25.00 -0.61
C ASN A 784 -31.87 25.52 -0.96
N GLN A 785 -31.82 26.60 -1.73
CA GLN A 785 -30.55 27.26 -2.04
C GLN A 785 -29.95 27.91 -0.79
N LEU A 786 -28.78 27.43 -0.37
CA LEU A 786 -28.02 27.94 0.77
C LEU A 786 -27.10 29.10 0.36
N ALA A 787 -26.40 28.98 -0.77
CA ALA A 787 -25.42 29.98 -1.19
C ALA A 787 -25.22 30.00 -2.72
N LEU A 788 -24.74 31.15 -3.22
CA LEU A 788 -24.41 31.41 -4.62
C LEU A 788 -23.04 32.07 -4.74
N GLY A 789 -22.17 31.52 -5.59
CA GLY A 789 -20.87 32.08 -5.97
C GLY A 789 -20.81 32.39 -7.46
N ARG A 790 -20.18 33.51 -7.83
CA ARG A 790 -19.99 33.90 -9.24
C ARG A 790 -18.55 33.66 -9.67
N ASN A 791 -18.35 32.73 -10.60
CA ASN A 791 -17.03 32.40 -11.11
C ASN A 791 -16.55 33.40 -12.18
N GLY A 792 -17.49 34.05 -12.87
CA GLY A 792 -17.24 35.08 -13.88
C GLY A 792 -17.25 34.53 -15.31
N ASP A 793 -16.77 33.31 -15.50
CA ASP A 793 -16.82 32.55 -16.75
C ASP A 793 -17.35 31.12 -16.50
N ARG A 794 -17.64 30.38 -17.57
CA ARG A 794 -18.19 29.02 -17.52
C ARG A 794 -17.31 28.10 -16.68
N ILE A 795 -17.90 27.41 -15.70
CA ILE A 795 -17.20 26.44 -14.85
C ILE A 795 -16.97 25.16 -15.66
N ILE A 796 -15.71 24.72 -15.73
CA ILE A 796 -15.30 23.49 -16.43
C ILE A 796 -15.19 22.31 -15.46
N SER A 797 -14.70 22.53 -14.25
CA SER A 797 -14.55 21.50 -13.23
C SER A 797 -14.69 22.09 -11.82
N MET A 798 -15.11 21.24 -10.88
CA MET A 798 -15.32 21.57 -9.47
C MET A 798 -14.92 20.36 -8.63
N ASP A 799 -14.44 20.61 -7.41
CA ASP A 799 -14.28 19.57 -6.39
C ASP A 799 -14.51 20.15 -4.98
N VAL A 800 -14.85 19.28 -4.03
CA VAL A 800 -15.07 19.65 -2.62
C VAL A 800 -14.03 18.93 -1.76
N SER A 801 -13.39 19.70 -0.88
CA SER A 801 -12.42 19.17 0.08
C SER A 801 -13.12 18.27 1.11
N SER A 802 -12.40 17.27 1.63
CA SER A 802 -12.85 16.32 2.66
C SER A 802 -13.31 16.95 3.99
N ASN A 803 -13.11 18.25 4.17
CA ASN A 803 -13.59 19.00 5.33
C ASN A 803 -14.97 19.66 5.11
N SER A 804 -15.61 19.49 3.94
CA SER A 804 -16.89 20.12 3.54
C SER A 804 -16.94 21.66 3.58
N HIS A 805 -15.86 22.34 3.96
CA HIS A 805 -15.81 23.78 4.10
C HIS A 805 -15.06 24.46 2.97
N THR A 806 -14.19 23.74 2.25
CA THR A 806 -13.42 24.31 1.13
C THR A 806 -13.87 23.71 -0.18
N LEU A 807 -14.22 24.55 -1.14
CA LEU A 807 -14.57 24.14 -2.50
C LEU A 807 -13.59 24.76 -3.49
N ALA A 808 -13.36 24.11 -4.62
CA ALA A 808 -12.58 24.66 -5.71
C ALA A 808 -13.40 24.61 -7.00
N THR A 809 -13.30 25.67 -7.80
CA THR A 809 -13.86 25.72 -9.15
C THR A 809 -12.79 26.19 -10.12
N VAL A 810 -12.87 25.72 -11.36
CA VAL A 810 -12.04 26.25 -12.46
C VAL A 810 -12.94 26.75 -13.59
N GLY A 811 -12.67 27.97 -14.03
CA GLY A 811 -13.37 28.60 -15.16
C GLY A 811 -12.71 28.31 -16.51
N ALA A 812 -13.44 28.53 -17.60
CA ALA A 812 -12.90 28.51 -18.97
C ALA A 812 -11.79 29.56 -19.19
N ASP A 813 -11.70 30.58 -18.33
CA ASP A 813 -10.61 31.55 -18.27
C ASP A 813 -9.32 31.02 -17.60
N ASN A 814 -9.27 29.72 -17.31
CA ASN A 814 -8.15 29.03 -16.64
C ASN A 814 -7.80 29.60 -15.27
N LYS A 815 -8.77 30.23 -14.59
CA LYS A 815 -8.63 30.62 -13.19
C LYS A 815 -9.26 29.59 -12.28
N ILE A 816 -8.49 29.18 -11.29
CA ILE A 816 -8.96 28.37 -10.18
C ILE A 816 -9.37 29.33 -9.07
N LYS A 817 -10.59 29.17 -8.56
CA LYS A 817 -11.10 29.86 -7.38
C LYS A 817 -11.27 28.88 -6.23
N ILE A 818 -10.79 29.27 -5.06
CA ILE A 818 -10.98 28.55 -3.80
C ILE A 818 -12.03 29.29 -2.97
N TRP A 819 -13.07 28.57 -2.60
CA TRP A 819 -14.20 29.07 -1.83
C TRP A 819 -14.19 28.50 -0.42
N ASN A 820 -14.62 29.32 0.54
CA ASN A 820 -14.95 28.88 1.88
C ASN A 820 -16.46 28.91 2.07
N PHE A 821 -17.03 27.77 2.47
CA PHE A 821 -18.44 27.61 2.77
C PHE A 821 -18.65 27.52 4.29
N THR A 822 -19.13 28.62 4.86
CA THR A 822 -19.42 28.74 6.30
C THR A 822 -20.68 29.54 6.52
N GLY A 823 -21.64 28.99 7.29
CA GLY A 823 -22.86 29.69 7.67
C GLY A 823 -23.74 30.10 6.49
N ASN A 824 -23.97 29.16 5.55
CA ASN A 824 -24.77 29.37 4.32
C ASN A 824 -24.28 30.56 3.47
N LYS A 825 -22.96 30.82 3.49
CA LYS A 825 -22.32 31.82 2.63
C LYS A 825 -21.12 31.20 1.97
N LEU A 826 -20.97 31.51 0.70
CA LEU A 826 -19.82 31.14 -0.10
C LEU A 826 -18.92 32.37 -0.28
N LEU A 827 -17.72 32.31 0.29
CA LEU A 827 -16.76 33.41 0.24
C LEU A 827 -15.56 33.00 -0.60
N GLU A 828 -15.25 33.79 -1.63
CA GLU A 828 -14.00 33.61 -2.38
C GLU A 828 -12.83 33.89 -1.44
N LYS A 829 -12.03 32.86 -1.15
CA LYS A 829 -10.85 32.95 -0.29
C LYS A 829 -9.63 33.36 -1.08
N PHE A 830 -9.47 32.78 -2.27
CA PHE A 830 -8.29 33.00 -3.10
C PHE A 830 -8.61 32.63 -4.56
N SER A 831 -8.04 33.34 -5.52
CA SER A 831 -8.11 33.00 -6.94
C SER A 831 -6.79 33.23 -7.65
N PHE A 832 -6.46 32.35 -8.60
CA PHE A 832 -5.21 32.40 -9.36
C PHE A 832 -5.37 31.77 -10.74
N SER A 833 -4.57 32.23 -11.70
CA SER A 833 -4.50 31.62 -13.02
C SER A 833 -3.45 30.52 -13.06
N THR A 834 -3.74 29.44 -13.76
CA THR A 834 -2.82 28.31 -13.92
C THR A 834 -1.70 28.58 -14.95
N ASN A 835 -1.84 29.64 -15.77
CA ASN A 835 -1.01 29.95 -16.93
C ASN A 835 -0.83 28.74 -17.88
N SER A 836 -1.82 27.84 -17.94
CA SER A 836 -1.85 26.65 -18.79
C SER A 836 -2.83 26.82 -19.95
N SER A 837 -2.88 25.83 -20.85
CA SER A 837 -4.06 25.64 -21.70
C SER A 837 -5.29 25.30 -20.86
N THR A 838 -6.45 25.14 -21.50
CA THR A 838 -7.73 24.79 -20.88
C THR A 838 -7.55 23.70 -19.80
N VAL A 839 -7.95 24.00 -18.57
CA VAL A 839 -7.96 23.03 -17.47
C VAL A 839 -9.20 22.15 -17.63
N THR A 840 -9.01 20.84 -17.70
CA THR A 840 -10.07 19.85 -17.96
C THR A 840 -10.71 19.34 -16.69
N GLN A 841 -9.91 19.09 -15.64
CA GLN A 841 -10.39 18.64 -14.34
C GLN A 841 -9.51 19.16 -13.20
N ILE A 842 -10.11 19.41 -12.03
CA ILE A 842 -9.41 19.64 -10.76
C ILE A 842 -9.77 18.57 -9.73
N SER A 843 -8.88 18.31 -8.78
CA SER A 843 -9.16 17.41 -7.67
C SER A 843 -8.39 17.79 -6.41
N PHE A 844 -9.03 17.69 -5.24
CA PHE A 844 -8.39 17.84 -3.95
C PHE A 844 -7.69 16.55 -3.53
N SER A 845 -6.51 16.71 -2.91
CA SER A 845 -5.92 15.63 -2.12
C SER A 845 -6.83 15.26 -0.93
N PRO A 846 -6.83 14.01 -0.45
CA PRO A 846 -7.68 13.56 0.65
C PRO A 846 -7.54 14.37 1.95
N ASN A 847 -6.36 14.97 2.18
CA ASN A 847 -6.10 15.82 3.34
C ASN A 847 -6.55 17.29 3.15
N GLY A 848 -7.08 17.65 1.97
CA GLY A 848 -7.57 18.98 1.61
C GLY A 848 -6.49 20.05 1.42
N LYS A 849 -5.18 19.74 1.49
CA LYS A 849 -4.10 20.75 1.47
C LYS A 849 -3.54 21.02 0.08
N ILE A 850 -3.62 20.04 -0.82
CA ILE A 850 -3.11 20.11 -2.19
C ILE A 850 -4.30 20.03 -3.15
N LEU A 851 -4.23 20.80 -4.23
CA LEU A 851 -5.13 20.71 -5.37
C LEU A 851 -4.34 20.31 -6.61
N ALA A 852 -4.80 19.29 -7.34
CA ALA A 852 -4.28 18.93 -8.64
C ALA A 852 -5.15 19.54 -9.75
N SER A 853 -4.54 19.98 -10.84
CA SER A 853 -5.23 20.43 -12.05
C SER A 853 -4.67 19.72 -13.28
N ALA A 854 -5.54 19.07 -14.05
CA ALA A 854 -5.25 18.47 -15.34
C ALA A 854 -5.54 19.44 -16.49
N SER A 855 -4.74 19.43 -17.55
CA SER A 855 -4.89 20.37 -18.67
C SER A 855 -4.79 19.69 -20.04
N GLU A 856 -5.35 20.37 -21.05
CA GLU A 856 -5.16 20.06 -22.47
C GLU A 856 -3.70 20.17 -22.92
N ASP A 857 -2.85 20.90 -22.18
CA ASP A 857 -1.41 21.00 -22.46
C ASP A 857 -0.60 19.72 -22.11
N CYS A 858 -1.31 18.63 -21.78
CA CYS A 858 -0.75 17.32 -21.42
C CYS A 858 0.01 17.31 -20.07
N THR A 859 -0.18 18.34 -19.24
CA THR A 859 0.45 18.43 -17.92
C THR A 859 -0.56 18.38 -16.77
N ILE A 860 -0.06 17.94 -15.62
CA ILE A 860 -0.76 18.03 -14.34
C ILE A 860 0.04 18.99 -13.47
N LYS A 861 -0.64 19.97 -12.86
CA LYS A 861 -0.02 20.88 -11.89
C LYS A 861 -0.59 20.63 -10.51
N LEU A 862 0.28 20.67 -9.50
CA LEU A 862 -0.10 20.63 -8.09
C LEU A 862 0.02 22.02 -7.49
N TRP A 863 -0.97 22.40 -6.69
CA TRP A 863 -1.09 23.70 -6.08
C TRP A 863 -1.28 23.57 -4.59
N ASN A 864 -0.75 24.51 -3.82
CA ASN A 864 -1.29 24.76 -2.49
C ASN A 864 -2.53 25.64 -2.60
N LEU A 865 -3.31 25.74 -1.52
CA LEU A 865 -4.54 26.55 -1.49
C LEU A 865 -4.32 28.07 -1.60
N ASN A 866 -3.06 28.52 -1.59
CA ASN A 866 -2.66 29.92 -1.80
C ASN A 866 -2.18 30.16 -3.24
N GLY A 867 -2.45 29.24 -4.16
CA GLY A 867 -2.11 29.34 -5.59
C GLY A 867 -0.62 29.23 -5.92
N LYS A 868 0.21 28.79 -4.98
CA LYS A 868 1.62 28.46 -5.28
C LYS A 868 1.69 27.11 -5.98
N GLU A 869 2.30 27.09 -7.15
CA GLU A 869 2.63 25.85 -7.86
C GLU A 869 3.67 25.06 -7.04
N LEU A 870 3.32 23.83 -6.69
CA LEU A 870 4.15 22.91 -5.93
C LEU A 870 4.96 22.00 -6.84
N ALA A 871 4.35 21.47 -7.91
CA ALA A 871 4.98 20.55 -8.86
C ALA A 871 4.25 20.54 -10.20
N ILE A 872 4.94 20.07 -11.25
CA ILE A 872 4.37 19.79 -12.58
C ILE A 872 4.73 18.34 -12.96
N PHE A 873 3.73 17.58 -13.39
CA PHE A 873 3.92 16.27 -14.01
C PHE A 873 3.76 16.37 -15.52
N LYS A 874 4.76 15.86 -16.25
CA LYS A 874 4.82 15.81 -17.71
C LYS A 874 5.05 14.37 -18.13
N GLY A 875 4.32 13.89 -19.13
CA GLY A 875 4.53 12.54 -19.69
C GLY A 875 3.39 12.02 -20.56
N HIS A 876 2.17 12.52 -20.42
CA HIS A 876 1.10 12.23 -21.38
C HIS A 876 1.40 12.87 -22.75
N SER A 877 0.95 12.20 -23.81
CA SER A 877 1.15 12.67 -25.19
C SER A 877 -0.04 13.44 -25.76
N LYS A 878 -1.17 13.42 -25.06
CA LYS A 878 -2.39 14.16 -25.40
C LYS A 878 -3.06 14.69 -24.13
N ALA A 879 -4.07 15.55 -24.34
CA ALA A 879 -4.87 16.16 -23.29
C ALA A 879 -5.32 15.17 -22.20
N ILE A 880 -5.14 15.56 -20.95
CA ILE A 880 -5.54 14.77 -19.78
C ILE A 880 -7.00 15.06 -19.54
N THR A 881 -7.84 14.04 -19.51
CA THR A 881 -9.30 14.18 -19.38
C THR A 881 -9.75 14.01 -17.94
N SER A 882 -9.04 13.20 -17.15
CA SER A 882 -9.44 12.94 -15.77
C SER A 882 -8.28 12.67 -14.83
N ILE A 883 -8.44 13.04 -13.56
CA ILE A 883 -7.48 12.82 -12.47
C ILE A 883 -8.18 12.35 -11.21
N SER A 884 -7.53 11.49 -10.43
CA SER A 884 -8.05 10.98 -9.15
C SER A 884 -6.90 10.71 -8.18
N PHE A 885 -7.00 11.22 -6.93
CA PHE A 885 -6.04 10.91 -5.87
C PHE A 885 -6.32 9.53 -5.27
N SER A 886 -5.26 8.82 -4.90
CA SER A 886 -5.40 7.66 -4.02
C SER A 886 -5.90 8.11 -2.63
N PRO A 887 -6.67 7.28 -1.91
CA PRO A 887 -7.19 7.64 -0.58
C PRO A 887 -6.12 7.98 0.46
N ASP A 888 -4.92 7.41 0.33
CA ASP A 888 -3.77 7.72 1.18
C ASP A 888 -3.08 9.06 0.83
N GLY A 889 -3.47 9.69 -0.28
CA GLY A 889 -2.96 10.97 -0.77
C GLY A 889 -1.51 10.94 -1.24
N LYS A 890 -0.95 9.76 -1.57
CA LYS A 890 0.45 9.61 -1.99
C LYS A 890 0.61 9.35 -3.49
N ILE A 891 -0.45 8.91 -4.15
CA ILE A 891 -0.46 8.58 -5.57
C ILE A 891 -1.55 9.41 -6.25
N LEU A 892 -1.29 9.82 -7.49
CA LEU A 892 -2.28 10.44 -8.36
C LEU A 892 -2.40 9.59 -9.62
N ALA A 893 -3.63 9.23 -10.01
CA ALA A 893 -3.91 8.63 -11.31
C ALA A 893 -4.37 9.72 -12.29
N SER A 894 -4.00 9.57 -13.56
CA SER A 894 -4.46 10.43 -14.65
C SER A 894 -4.84 9.64 -15.89
N GLY A 895 -6.04 9.88 -16.42
CA GLY A 895 -6.51 9.35 -17.69
C GLY A 895 -6.39 10.38 -18.80
N SER A 896 -6.02 9.94 -20.01
CA SER A 896 -5.76 10.83 -21.14
C SER A 896 -6.41 10.39 -22.46
N ASN A 897 -6.51 11.36 -23.37
CA ASN A 897 -6.84 11.15 -24.78
C ASN A 897 -5.77 10.35 -25.56
N ASP A 898 -4.63 10.04 -24.94
CA ASP A 898 -3.64 9.10 -25.48
C ASP A 898 -3.97 7.62 -25.23
N ASN A 899 -5.17 7.35 -24.67
CA ASN A 899 -5.69 6.03 -24.32
C ASN A 899 -4.98 5.37 -23.13
N THR A 900 -4.11 6.11 -22.42
CA THR A 900 -3.33 5.57 -21.31
C THR A 900 -3.72 6.19 -19.97
N ILE A 901 -3.57 5.40 -18.91
CA ILE A 901 -3.65 5.90 -17.53
C ILE A 901 -2.24 5.92 -16.97
N LYS A 902 -1.82 7.02 -16.37
CA LYS A 902 -0.53 7.12 -15.66
C LYS A 902 -0.75 7.23 -14.17
N LEU A 903 0.11 6.56 -13.40
CA LEU A 903 0.19 6.67 -11.95
C LEU A 903 1.42 7.50 -11.57
N TRP A 904 1.26 8.50 -10.72
CA TRP A 904 2.29 9.45 -10.34
C TRP A 904 2.57 9.38 -8.83
N SER A 905 3.85 9.42 -8.46
CA SER A 905 4.26 9.53 -7.05
C SER A 905 4.26 10.99 -6.65
N LEU A 906 3.50 11.35 -5.61
CA LEU A 906 3.51 12.71 -5.05
C LEU A 906 4.77 12.98 -4.20
N ILE A 907 5.43 11.91 -3.75
CA ILE A 907 6.66 11.95 -2.97
C ILE A 907 7.84 12.24 -3.90
N ASN A 908 8.04 11.37 -4.89
CA ASN A 908 9.19 11.44 -5.80
C ASN A 908 8.96 12.34 -7.01
N ARG A 909 7.71 12.75 -7.25
CA ARG A 909 7.29 13.63 -8.35
C ARG A 909 7.59 13.06 -9.74
N THR A 910 7.54 11.75 -9.84
CA THR A 910 7.82 10.99 -11.06
C THR A 910 6.65 10.09 -11.43
N GLU A 911 6.60 9.69 -12.69
CA GLU A 911 5.73 8.61 -13.14
C GLU A 911 6.18 7.30 -12.49
N ILE A 912 5.23 6.56 -11.91
CA ILE A 912 5.44 5.23 -11.33
C ILE A 912 5.23 4.16 -12.41
N TYR A 913 4.12 4.28 -13.15
CA TYR A 913 3.68 3.26 -14.09
C TYR A 913 2.67 3.81 -15.11
N THR A 914 2.63 3.23 -16.32
CA THR A 914 1.60 3.48 -17.33
C THR A 914 0.75 2.23 -17.55
N LEU A 915 -0.57 2.36 -17.44
CA LEU A 915 -1.55 1.33 -17.73
C LEU A 915 -2.10 1.56 -19.15
N GLN A 916 -1.96 0.55 -20.02
CA GLN A 916 -2.35 0.63 -21.44
C GLN A 916 -3.18 -0.61 -21.81
N GLU A 917 -4.50 -0.50 -21.71
CA GLU A 917 -5.44 -1.56 -22.15
C GLU A 917 -6.60 -0.98 -22.98
N HIS A 918 -7.00 0.26 -22.70
CA HIS A 918 -8.05 0.93 -23.46
C HIS A 918 -7.63 1.19 -24.92
N THR A 919 -8.58 1.03 -25.83
CA THR A 919 -8.33 1.21 -27.28
C THR A 919 -8.73 2.59 -27.79
N GLN A 920 -9.37 3.39 -26.95
CA GLN A 920 -9.88 4.73 -27.23
C GLN A 920 -9.65 5.65 -26.02
N PRO A 921 -9.84 6.98 -26.18
CA PRO A 921 -9.62 7.95 -25.12
C PRO A 921 -10.34 7.62 -23.81
N ILE A 922 -9.62 7.79 -22.70
CA ILE A 922 -10.18 7.64 -21.36
C ILE A 922 -11.04 8.88 -21.07
N THR A 923 -12.22 8.67 -20.52
CA THR A 923 -13.18 9.74 -20.23
C THR A 923 -13.25 10.05 -18.74
N SER A 924 -13.12 9.05 -17.87
CA SER A 924 -13.16 9.22 -16.43
C SER A 924 -12.37 8.11 -15.71
N ILE A 925 -11.80 8.44 -14.56
CA ILE A 925 -11.12 7.51 -13.67
C ILE A 925 -11.49 7.78 -12.20
N ASP A 926 -11.51 6.73 -11.38
CA ASP A 926 -11.81 6.88 -9.96
C ASP A 926 -11.15 5.78 -9.12
N PHE A 927 -10.47 6.15 -8.03
CA PHE A 927 -9.95 5.19 -7.06
C PHE A 927 -11.07 4.66 -6.16
N SER A 928 -11.00 3.38 -5.82
CA SER A 928 -11.81 2.84 -4.74
C SER A 928 -11.43 3.50 -3.39
N PRO A 929 -12.36 3.64 -2.44
CA PRO A 929 -12.08 4.25 -1.13
C PRO A 929 -10.99 3.53 -0.32
N ASP A 930 -10.73 2.25 -0.58
CA ASP A 930 -9.65 1.49 0.04
C ASP A 930 -8.31 1.57 -0.71
N GLY A 931 -8.29 2.21 -1.88
CA GLY A 931 -7.12 2.38 -2.74
C GLY A 931 -6.63 1.12 -3.43
N LYS A 932 -7.36 -0.01 -3.31
CA LYS A 932 -6.97 -1.31 -3.86
C LYS A 932 -7.43 -1.51 -5.29
N THR A 933 -8.35 -0.70 -5.78
CA THR A 933 -8.89 -0.80 -7.14
C THR A 933 -8.93 0.58 -7.78
N LEU A 934 -8.59 0.67 -9.05
CA LEU A 934 -8.86 1.85 -9.87
C LEU A 934 -9.91 1.47 -10.91
N ALA A 935 -10.90 2.32 -11.13
CA ALA A 935 -11.83 2.19 -12.24
C ALA A 935 -11.45 3.16 -13.35
N SER A 936 -11.58 2.73 -14.61
CA SER A 936 -11.44 3.60 -15.77
C SER A 936 -12.56 3.38 -16.77
N ALA A 937 -13.09 4.47 -17.30
CA ALA A 937 -14.07 4.50 -18.36
C ALA A 937 -13.45 5.07 -19.65
N SER A 938 -13.88 4.55 -20.80
CA SER A 938 -13.36 4.97 -22.09
C SER A 938 -14.45 5.09 -23.17
N ASN A 939 -14.12 5.85 -24.20
CA ASN A 939 -14.85 5.92 -25.46
C ASN A 939 -14.90 4.57 -26.22
N ASP A 940 -14.11 3.58 -25.82
CA ASP A 940 -14.20 2.19 -26.34
C ASP A 940 -15.41 1.42 -25.78
N LYS A 941 -16.24 2.10 -24.98
CA LYS A 941 -17.48 1.58 -24.38
C LYS A 941 -17.23 0.58 -23.27
N THR A 942 -16.02 0.58 -22.70
CA THR A 942 -15.62 -0.33 -21.62
C THR A 942 -15.31 0.39 -20.33
N VAL A 943 -15.61 -0.28 -19.22
CA VAL A 943 -15.05 0.04 -17.89
C VAL A 943 -14.08 -1.06 -17.52
N ILE A 944 -12.88 -0.68 -17.09
CA ILE A 944 -11.85 -1.61 -16.61
C ILE A 944 -11.62 -1.36 -15.12
N LEU A 945 -11.70 -2.42 -14.32
CA LEU A 945 -11.30 -2.41 -12.91
C LEU A 945 -9.87 -2.92 -12.72
N TRP A 946 -8.95 -2.01 -12.45
CA TRP A 946 -7.54 -2.32 -12.21
C TRP A 946 -7.34 -2.77 -10.77
N ASN A 947 -7.09 -4.07 -10.57
CA ASN A 947 -6.70 -4.61 -9.27
C ASN A 947 -5.27 -4.16 -8.91
N LEU A 948 -5.16 -3.40 -7.82
CA LEU A 948 -3.94 -2.86 -7.23
C LEU A 948 -3.69 -3.43 -5.81
N ASN A 949 -4.32 -4.56 -5.48
CA ASN A 949 -4.09 -5.27 -4.23
C ASN A 949 -2.89 -6.21 -4.34
N LEU A 950 -1.77 -5.84 -3.71
CA LEU A 950 -0.54 -6.63 -3.72
C LEU A 950 -0.75 -8.05 -3.16
N ASP A 951 -1.49 -8.19 -2.06
CA ASP A 951 -1.63 -9.48 -1.39
C ASP A 951 -2.45 -10.47 -2.22
N ASP A 952 -3.49 -9.98 -2.90
CA ASP A 952 -4.27 -10.76 -3.85
C ASP A 952 -3.42 -11.20 -5.05
N LEU A 953 -2.63 -10.28 -5.63
CA LEU A 953 -1.74 -10.61 -6.75
C LEU A 953 -0.63 -11.58 -6.35
N LEU A 954 -0.11 -11.48 -5.12
CA LEU A 954 0.87 -12.42 -4.58
C LEU A 954 0.25 -13.80 -4.35
N HIS A 955 -0.94 -13.88 -3.76
CA HIS A 955 -1.64 -15.15 -3.60
C HIS A 955 -1.86 -15.82 -4.96
N ARG A 956 -2.33 -15.04 -5.96
CA ARG A 956 -2.48 -15.53 -7.33
C ARG A 956 -1.15 -16.03 -7.88
N ALA A 957 -0.08 -15.26 -7.79
CA ALA A 957 1.24 -15.68 -8.27
C ALA A 957 1.76 -16.96 -7.56
N ASP A 958 1.49 -17.10 -6.26
CA ASP A 958 1.85 -18.29 -5.46
C ASP A 958 1.02 -19.52 -5.81
N GLU A 959 -0.11 -19.39 -6.53
CA GLU A 959 -0.84 -20.54 -7.08
C GLU A 959 -0.20 -21.06 -8.39
N TRP A 960 0.44 -20.19 -9.17
CA TRP A 960 1.09 -20.56 -10.44
C TRP A 960 2.47 -21.20 -10.25
N LEU A 961 3.18 -20.83 -9.18
CA LEU A 961 4.54 -21.32 -8.91
C LEU A 961 4.57 -22.83 -8.51
N PRO A 962 3.67 -23.37 -7.66
CA PRO A 962 3.70 -24.77 -7.22
C PRO A 962 3.45 -25.79 -8.32
N GLU A 963 2.57 -25.50 -9.29
CA GLU A 963 2.29 -26.41 -10.42
C GLU A 963 3.54 -26.62 -11.31
N HIS A 964 4.50 -25.69 -11.31
CA HIS A 964 5.73 -25.78 -12.11
C HIS A 964 7.03 -26.03 -11.31
N PHE A 965 7.08 -25.78 -9.99
CA PHE A 965 8.26 -26.16 -9.18
C PHE A 965 8.47 -27.69 -9.11
N ASN A 966 7.41 -28.48 -9.27
CA ASN A 966 7.54 -29.94 -9.46
C ASN A 966 8.26 -30.32 -10.77
N LEU A 967 8.19 -29.49 -11.82
CA LEU A 967 8.93 -29.66 -13.08
C LEU A 967 10.36 -29.11 -13.00
N HIS A 968 10.56 -27.97 -12.33
CA HIS A 968 11.89 -27.34 -12.27
C HIS A 968 12.89 -28.08 -11.37
N SER A 969 12.41 -28.81 -10.35
CA SER A 969 13.25 -29.73 -9.56
C SER A 969 13.80 -30.90 -10.38
N HIS A 970 13.08 -31.35 -11.41
CA HIS A 970 13.57 -32.37 -12.35
C HIS A 970 14.53 -31.76 -13.37
N TYR A 971 14.24 -30.57 -13.91
CA TYR A 971 15.06 -29.91 -14.93
C TYR A 971 16.51 -29.61 -14.44
N ASN A 972 16.66 -29.09 -13.22
CA ASN A 972 17.98 -28.83 -12.63
C ASN A 972 18.74 -30.11 -12.21
N LYS A 973 18.03 -31.21 -11.99
CA LYS A 973 18.63 -32.52 -11.67
C LYS A 973 19.18 -33.23 -12.91
N TYR A 974 18.60 -32.97 -14.08
CA TYR A 974 19.11 -33.47 -15.37
C TYR A 974 20.29 -32.64 -15.89
N MET A 975 20.27 -31.30 -15.76
CA MET A 975 21.41 -30.46 -16.17
C MET A 975 22.67 -30.62 -15.29
N LYS A 976 22.55 -31.07 -14.04
CA LYS A 976 23.73 -31.38 -13.19
C LYS A 976 24.33 -32.77 -13.40
N ARG A 977 23.72 -33.63 -14.22
CA ARG A 977 24.28 -34.95 -14.59
C ARG A 977 24.87 -35.00 -16.01
N GLY A 978 24.78 -33.91 -16.77
CA GLY A 978 25.49 -33.72 -18.02
C GLY A 978 26.73 -32.84 -17.83
N ASN A 979 27.74 -33.36 -17.14
CA ASN A 979 29.14 -32.93 -17.22
C ASN A 979 30.03 -34.13 -16.94
#